data_AF-A0A842VTQ7-F1
#
_entry.id   AF-A0A842VTQ7-F1
#
_cell.length_a   1.000
_cell.length_b   1.000
_cell.length_c   1.000
_cell.angle_alpha   90.00
_cell.angle_beta   90.00
_cell.angle_gamma   90.00
#
_symmetry.space_group_name_H-M   'P 1'
#
loop_
_entity.id
_entity.type
_entity.pdbx_description
1 polymer ?
#
loop_
_entity_poly.entity_id
_entity_poly.type
_entity_poly.pdbx_seq_one_letter_code
_entity_poly.pdbx_strand_id
1 'polypeptide(L)'
;MALFDFLTDIITNPFFIVSAIFWIIAYTIRKISGEKKDTVSMLFPFFAMFRTRKLNEWLSKIGKKYQKFWRIWFTVGIFVSFGLMIYGVYFFLNNLIELFIAPKPENAIQPLIPGVTVDLNFFSYLILPLGFCIIFHEFSHAMTSECDKIKLKSTGIIGAGLFYIILPGAFVEPDEYTINSRKTSIWTRLRIFTSGTYTNAIQAGLCLLLFVNFPLIISPLYGPQVFKIEGVVATEDGGYNEGNIFIGDVVIEINQTDIDLSKGIGLTQVLNNETSIKCSVGDTLNLSVIDKSESQQQRIIKLGHHFFVGFDYTYSNATTLKITEVYTKYQGGNNYEFLTAGMQLKAIGSYFFNTTEDKTLGMYLKENAVEGKVNVTLLNDNNISIYIDYWPTEFGAYAFRNFFIGAFFKNDSNGNVFVDRVLSDLTEDGINDDNLFKGDQITHVNGVEVEITAEISFEEFLISIVPEIEEMTQITFTVIPKNAENPVNRLVNIKPIEKSYVFIGVQSNSYWIPKNWFSSLLGSGFARWVELELFYFYMVGFSLALFNMVPMILPPLDGYLLFKELVSAAIGSKYKNKKRKKIKFAFERNTANYRLMTYNITEIVNLKMELPSGKDPELFDEPLYRGVDSIEDGYIDTISFDLESTKLPPENTSFIADVEYLEDEKAKLKKRITYSVGIMISALIIMNFIFSYVFVGNITFWL
;
A
#
# COMPACT_ATOMS: atom_id res chain seq x y z
N MET A 1 0.50 -19.72 30.05
CA MET A 1 -0.38 -18.60 29.70
C MET A 1 -0.10 -18.14 28.28
N ALA A 2 1.02 -17.48 27.98
CA ALA A 2 1.30 -16.93 26.64
C ALA A 2 1.02 -17.83 25.41
N LEU A 3 1.39 -19.13 25.41
CA LEU A 3 1.08 -20.02 24.28
C LEU A 3 -0.40 -20.40 24.21
N PHE A 4 -1.05 -20.57 25.36
CA PHE A 4 -2.48 -20.89 25.41
C PHE A 4 -3.30 -19.68 24.95
N ASP A 5 -2.95 -18.49 25.44
CA ASP A 5 -3.60 -17.22 25.07
C ASP A 5 -3.40 -16.93 23.57
N PHE A 6 -2.19 -17.14 23.05
CA PHE A 6 -1.89 -17.07 21.63
C PHE A 6 -2.71 -18.05 20.79
N LEU A 7 -2.81 -19.32 21.20
CA LEU A 7 -3.60 -20.32 20.49
C LEU A 7 -5.11 -20.01 20.56
N THR A 8 -5.59 -19.51 21.70
CA THR A 8 -7.00 -19.10 21.82
C THR A 8 -7.29 -17.89 20.95
N ASP A 9 -6.40 -16.91 20.86
CA ASP A 9 -6.55 -15.76 19.98
C ASP A 9 -6.58 -16.18 18.50
N ILE A 10 -5.70 -17.12 18.12
CA ILE A 10 -5.69 -17.69 16.77
C ILE A 10 -7.02 -18.38 16.44
N ILE A 11 -7.51 -19.24 17.33
CA ILE A 11 -8.69 -20.10 17.07
C ILE A 11 -9.99 -19.29 17.13
N THR A 12 -10.05 -18.27 17.98
CA THR A 12 -11.23 -17.40 18.13
C THR A 12 -11.29 -16.29 17.09
N ASN A 13 -10.20 -16.01 16.37
CA ASN A 13 -10.18 -15.01 15.32
C ASN A 13 -11.20 -15.35 14.20
N PRO A 14 -12.12 -14.43 13.85
CA PRO A 14 -13.15 -14.67 12.83
C PRO A 14 -12.59 -15.13 11.47
N PHE A 15 -11.44 -14.60 11.07
CA PHE A 15 -10.78 -14.97 9.83
C PHE A 15 -10.28 -16.43 9.85
N PHE A 16 -9.85 -16.94 11.03
CA PHE A 16 -9.42 -18.33 11.17
C PHE A 16 -10.61 -19.26 10.99
N ILE A 17 -11.74 -18.92 11.62
CA ILE A 17 -12.98 -19.68 11.55
C ILE A 17 -13.47 -19.74 10.09
N VAL A 18 -13.51 -18.60 9.40
CA VAL A 18 -13.88 -18.52 7.98
C VAL A 18 -12.96 -19.39 7.12
N SER A 19 -11.64 -19.27 7.28
CA SER A 19 -10.65 -20.09 6.58
C SER A 19 -10.83 -21.59 6.86
N ALA A 20 -11.05 -21.98 8.12
CA ALA A 20 -11.26 -23.37 8.52
C ALA A 20 -12.54 -23.94 7.88
N ILE A 21 -13.64 -23.19 7.88
CA ILE A 21 -14.89 -23.56 7.22
C ILE A 21 -14.65 -23.80 5.72
N PHE A 22 -13.91 -22.92 5.04
CA PHE A 22 -13.59 -23.10 3.62
C PHE A 22 -12.77 -24.36 3.36
N TRP A 23 -11.74 -24.63 4.16
CA TRP A 23 -10.95 -25.85 3.98
C TRP A 23 -11.77 -27.11 4.24
N ILE A 24 -12.69 -27.10 5.21
CA ILE A 24 -13.64 -28.19 5.47
C ILE A 24 -14.56 -28.38 4.26
N ILE A 25 -15.13 -27.30 3.71
CA ILE A 25 -15.97 -27.34 2.51
C ILE A 25 -15.17 -27.89 1.33
N ALA A 26 -13.96 -27.38 1.09
CA ALA A 26 -13.10 -27.78 -0.01
C ALA A 26 -12.74 -29.27 0.06
N TYR A 27 -12.40 -29.76 1.25
CA TYR A 27 -12.11 -31.18 1.48
C TYR A 27 -13.36 -32.04 1.29
N THR A 28 -14.52 -31.58 1.78
CA THR A 28 -15.80 -32.27 1.63
C THR A 28 -16.20 -32.38 0.16
N ILE A 29 -16.11 -31.30 -0.61
CA ILE A 29 -16.38 -31.30 -2.06
C ILE A 29 -15.41 -32.23 -2.79
N ARG A 30 -14.12 -32.22 -2.45
CA ARG A 30 -13.13 -33.15 -3.02
C ARG A 30 -13.51 -34.61 -2.75
N LYS A 31 -13.95 -34.93 -1.54
CA LYS A 31 -14.39 -36.29 -1.16
C LYS A 31 -15.67 -36.71 -1.89
N ILE A 32 -16.67 -35.83 -1.99
CA ILE A 32 -17.93 -36.10 -2.71
C ILE A 32 -17.71 -36.25 -4.21
N SER A 33 -16.75 -35.52 -4.79
CA SER A 33 -16.49 -35.53 -6.24
C SER A 33 -15.89 -36.86 -6.76
N GLY A 34 -15.48 -37.78 -5.87
CA GLY A 34 -15.05 -39.15 -6.21
C GLY A 34 -13.84 -39.20 -7.16
N GLU A 35 -13.82 -40.17 -8.08
CA GLU A 35 -12.75 -40.39 -9.07
C GLU A 35 -12.67 -39.32 -10.17
N LYS A 36 -13.56 -38.31 -10.18
CA LYS A 36 -13.45 -37.12 -11.06
C LYS A 36 -12.39 -36.15 -10.52
N LYS A 37 -11.16 -36.64 -10.39
CA LYS A 37 -9.99 -35.96 -9.79
C LYS A 37 -9.68 -34.60 -10.43
N ASP A 38 -10.13 -34.36 -11.66
CA ASP A 38 -9.92 -33.08 -12.35
C ASP A 38 -10.84 -31.94 -11.90
N THR A 39 -11.88 -32.23 -11.11
CA THR A 39 -12.88 -31.23 -10.66
C THR A 39 -12.35 -30.35 -9.53
N VAL A 40 -11.51 -30.90 -8.63
CA VAL A 40 -10.97 -30.15 -7.48
C VAL A 40 -9.47 -30.41 -7.35
N SER A 41 -8.68 -29.39 -7.64
CA SER A 41 -7.22 -29.40 -7.40
C SER A 41 -6.94 -28.68 -6.08
N MET A 42 -6.17 -29.30 -5.19
CA MET A 42 -5.94 -28.74 -3.85
C MET A 42 -4.49 -28.98 -3.43
N LEU A 43 -3.84 -27.90 -3.00
CA LEU A 43 -2.54 -27.90 -2.32
C LEU A 43 -2.73 -27.22 -0.97
N PHE A 44 -3.13 -27.97 0.06
CA PHE A 44 -3.29 -27.42 1.41
C PHE A 44 -1.93 -27.04 2.01
N PRO A 45 -1.81 -25.93 2.76
CA PRO A 45 -2.79 -24.87 3.02
C PRO A 45 -2.62 -23.66 2.06
N PHE A 46 -2.23 -23.86 0.81
CA PHE A 46 -1.88 -22.77 -0.11
C PHE A 46 -3.02 -22.39 -1.05
N PHE A 47 -3.63 -23.36 -1.73
CA PHE A 47 -4.76 -23.09 -2.63
C PHE A 47 -5.69 -24.29 -2.85
N ALA A 48 -6.93 -23.98 -3.23
CA ALA A 48 -7.92 -24.92 -3.74
C ALA A 48 -8.59 -24.33 -4.99
N MET A 49 -8.70 -25.12 -6.04
CA MET A 49 -9.29 -24.74 -7.33
C MET A 49 -10.43 -25.69 -7.66
N PHE A 50 -11.61 -25.13 -7.91
CA PHE A 50 -12.84 -25.84 -8.24
C PHE A 50 -13.20 -25.59 -9.70
N ARG A 51 -13.11 -26.63 -10.54
CA ARG A 51 -13.42 -26.54 -11.97
C ARG A 51 -14.88 -26.86 -12.25
N THR A 52 -15.49 -26.11 -13.16
CA THR A 52 -16.84 -26.31 -13.68
C THR A 52 -16.90 -25.98 -15.18
N ARG A 53 -17.86 -26.59 -15.87
CA ARG A 53 -18.19 -26.24 -17.28
C ARG A 53 -19.52 -25.49 -17.39
N LYS A 54 -20.28 -25.38 -16.30
CA LYS A 54 -21.65 -24.83 -16.30
C LYS A 54 -21.67 -23.34 -16.67
N LEU A 55 -20.62 -22.59 -16.30
CA LEU A 55 -20.54 -21.15 -16.61
C LEU A 55 -20.07 -20.89 -18.06
N ASN A 56 -19.45 -21.88 -18.72
CA ASN A 56 -18.89 -21.70 -20.07
C ASN A 56 -19.99 -21.32 -21.07
N GLU A 57 -21.18 -21.92 -20.99
CA GLU A 57 -22.28 -21.58 -21.90
C GLU A 57 -22.78 -20.15 -21.71
N TRP A 58 -22.87 -19.68 -20.47
CA TRP A 58 -23.29 -18.32 -20.15
C TRP A 58 -22.27 -17.30 -20.66
N LEU A 59 -20.98 -17.53 -20.38
CA LEU A 59 -19.88 -16.69 -20.89
C LEU A 59 -19.83 -16.70 -22.42
N SER A 60 -20.00 -17.87 -23.04
CA SER A 60 -20.03 -18.02 -24.50
C SER A 60 -21.17 -17.25 -25.14
N LYS A 61 -22.37 -17.25 -24.52
CA LYS A 61 -23.50 -16.44 -24.98
C LYS A 61 -23.18 -14.94 -24.98
N ILE A 62 -22.55 -14.44 -23.91
CA ILE A 62 -22.18 -13.01 -23.81
C ILE A 62 -21.09 -12.65 -24.83
N GLY A 63 -20.03 -13.46 -24.91
CA GLY A 63 -18.92 -13.25 -25.84
C GLY A 63 -19.37 -13.25 -27.30
N LYS A 64 -20.27 -14.17 -27.67
CA LYS A 64 -20.83 -14.26 -29.03
C LYS A 64 -21.85 -13.17 -29.34
N LYS A 65 -22.69 -12.77 -28.39
CA LYS A 65 -23.73 -11.75 -28.60
C LYS A 65 -23.14 -10.38 -28.95
N TYR A 66 -22.08 -9.98 -28.25
CA TYR A 66 -21.45 -8.66 -28.43
C TYR A 66 -20.06 -8.76 -29.07
N GLN A 67 -19.87 -9.73 -29.97
CA GLN A 67 -18.56 -10.07 -30.56
C GLN A 67 -17.82 -8.87 -31.15
N LYS A 68 -18.51 -8.00 -31.90
CA LYS A 68 -17.91 -6.81 -32.52
C LYS A 68 -17.37 -5.82 -31.46
N PHE A 69 -18.15 -5.59 -30.41
CA PHE A 69 -17.77 -4.71 -29.30
C PHE A 69 -16.51 -5.23 -28.60
N TRP A 70 -16.54 -6.49 -28.14
CA TRP A 70 -15.41 -7.11 -27.44
C TRP A 70 -14.13 -7.09 -28.28
N ARG A 71 -14.23 -7.40 -29.58
CA ARG A 71 -13.07 -7.41 -30.45
C ARG A 71 -12.44 -6.02 -30.61
N ILE A 72 -13.23 -4.96 -30.73
CA ILE A 72 -12.72 -3.58 -30.79
C ILE A 72 -12.12 -3.20 -29.44
N TRP A 73 -12.88 -3.40 -28.36
CA TRP A 73 -12.50 -3.08 -26.98
C TRP A 73 -11.14 -3.68 -26.61
N PHE A 74 -10.95 -5.00 -26.81
CA PHE A 74 -9.69 -5.66 -26.46
C PHE A 74 -8.58 -5.43 -27.49
N THR A 75 -8.88 -4.99 -28.72
CA THR A 75 -7.83 -4.55 -29.65
C THR A 75 -7.19 -3.25 -29.17
N VAL A 76 -7.96 -2.31 -28.61
CA VAL A 76 -7.40 -1.12 -27.93
C VAL A 76 -6.52 -1.55 -26.75
N GLY A 77 -6.95 -2.57 -26.01
CA GLY A 77 -6.21 -3.12 -24.88
C GLY A 77 -4.79 -3.61 -25.20
N ILE A 78 -4.53 -4.04 -26.44
CA ILE A 78 -3.16 -4.42 -26.86
C ILE A 78 -2.20 -3.24 -26.71
N PHE A 79 -2.61 -2.04 -27.15
CA PHE A 79 -1.75 -0.86 -27.13
C PHE A 79 -1.55 -0.32 -25.71
N VAL A 80 -2.62 -0.31 -24.90
CA VAL A 80 -2.55 0.10 -23.49
C VAL A 80 -1.63 -0.83 -22.71
N SER A 81 -1.81 -2.15 -22.87
CA SER A 81 -0.99 -3.16 -22.20
C SER A 81 0.48 -3.13 -22.65
N PHE A 82 0.75 -2.84 -23.92
CA PHE A 82 2.12 -2.60 -24.39
C PHE A 82 2.75 -1.36 -23.74
N GLY A 83 1.98 -0.28 -23.57
CA GLY A 83 2.42 0.90 -22.80
C GLY A 83 2.72 0.57 -21.34
N LEU A 84 1.84 -0.18 -20.67
CA LEU A 84 2.04 -0.65 -19.30
C LEU A 84 3.27 -1.54 -19.16
N MET A 85 3.56 -2.39 -20.14
CA MET A 85 4.79 -3.20 -20.16
C MET A 85 6.04 -2.32 -20.16
N ILE A 86 6.10 -1.31 -21.04
CA ILE A 86 7.22 -0.38 -21.11
C ILE A 86 7.34 0.40 -19.79
N TYR A 87 6.23 0.94 -19.31
CA TYR A 87 6.18 1.71 -18.07
C TYR A 87 6.57 0.87 -16.86
N GLY A 88 6.13 -0.40 -16.76
CA GLY A 88 6.49 -1.30 -15.67
C GLY A 88 7.99 -1.59 -15.62
N VAL A 89 8.61 -1.89 -16.77
CA VAL A 89 10.07 -2.09 -16.83
C VAL A 89 10.81 -0.81 -16.43
N TYR A 90 10.37 0.35 -16.93
CA TYR A 90 10.93 1.66 -16.54
C TYR A 90 10.81 1.91 -15.03
N PHE A 91 9.62 1.69 -14.46
CA PHE A 91 9.33 1.91 -13.05
C PHE A 91 10.23 1.08 -12.14
N PHE A 92 10.32 -0.25 -12.37
CA PHE A 92 11.17 -1.13 -11.56
C PHE A 92 12.66 -0.86 -11.75
N LEU A 93 13.08 -0.40 -12.93
CA LEU A 93 14.47 0.00 -13.16
C LEU A 93 14.81 1.27 -12.40
N ASN A 94 13.95 2.30 -12.49
CA ASN A 94 14.17 3.56 -11.81
C ASN A 94 14.12 3.39 -10.29
N ASN A 95 13.13 2.65 -9.77
CA ASN A 95 13.05 2.35 -8.34
C ASN A 95 14.31 1.65 -7.82
N LEU A 96 14.83 0.66 -8.56
CA LEU A 96 16.07 -0.01 -8.17
C LEU A 96 17.25 0.94 -8.10
N ILE A 97 17.37 1.87 -9.06
CA ILE A 97 18.44 2.88 -9.07
C ILE A 97 18.31 3.80 -7.85
N GLU A 98 17.11 4.32 -7.56
CA GLU A 98 16.85 5.19 -6.42
C GLU A 98 17.18 4.51 -5.09
N LEU A 99 16.85 3.22 -4.93
CA LEU A 99 17.21 2.43 -3.75
C LEU A 99 18.73 2.40 -3.48
N PHE A 100 19.58 2.51 -4.52
CA PHE A 100 21.03 2.55 -4.35
C PHE A 100 21.59 3.97 -4.17
N ILE A 101 20.90 5.01 -4.64
CA ILE A 101 21.38 6.40 -4.57
C ILE A 101 20.92 7.07 -3.28
N ALA A 102 19.62 7.03 -3.01
CA ALA A 102 18.97 7.70 -1.88
C ALA A 102 17.72 6.92 -1.47
N PRO A 103 17.87 5.78 -0.74
CA PRO A 103 16.74 4.95 -0.36
C PRO A 103 15.80 5.68 0.59
N LYS A 104 14.52 5.80 0.20
CA LYS A 104 13.44 6.36 1.03
C LYS A 104 12.32 5.33 1.27
N PRO A 105 11.49 5.52 2.31
CA PRO A 105 10.31 4.68 2.57
C PRO A 105 9.40 4.47 1.35
N GLU A 106 9.21 5.49 0.52
CA GLU A 106 8.33 5.45 -0.65
C GLU A 106 8.91 4.58 -1.79
N ASN A 107 10.21 4.32 -1.76
CA ASN A 107 10.86 3.42 -2.72
C ASN A 107 10.64 1.94 -2.37
N ALA A 108 10.19 1.62 -1.16
CA ALA A 108 10.07 0.24 -0.72
C ALA A 108 8.96 -0.50 -1.49
N ILE A 109 9.35 -1.51 -2.26
CA ILE A 109 8.43 -2.45 -2.91
C ILE A 109 8.45 -3.74 -2.11
N GLN A 110 7.27 -4.17 -1.65
CA GLN A 110 7.11 -5.42 -0.90
C GLN A 110 5.96 -6.27 -1.44
N PRO A 111 6.07 -7.62 -1.37
CA PRO A 111 4.94 -8.50 -1.65
C PRO A 111 3.83 -8.31 -0.61
N LEU A 112 2.58 -8.29 -1.05
CA LEU A 112 1.41 -8.19 -0.18
C LEU A 112 1.18 -9.53 0.56
N ILE A 113 1.75 -9.65 1.75
CA ILE A 113 1.62 -10.80 2.66
C ILE A 113 0.82 -10.37 3.90
N PRO A 114 -0.42 -10.85 4.05
CA PRO A 114 -1.28 -10.53 5.19
C PRO A 114 -0.71 -11.07 6.50
N GLY A 115 -0.74 -10.25 7.55
CA GLY A 115 -0.15 -10.55 8.86
C GLY A 115 1.38 -10.43 8.93
N VAL A 116 2.06 -10.13 7.81
CA VAL A 116 3.53 -9.95 7.77
C VAL A 116 3.89 -8.56 7.27
N THR A 117 3.39 -8.21 6.09
CA THR A 117 3.63 -6.91 5.44
C THR A 117 2.42 -5.98 5.54
N VAL A 118 1.22 -6.52 5.76
CA VAL A 118 -0.02 -5.75 5.96
C VAL A 118 -0.74 -6.29 7.19
N ASP A 119 -1.19 -5.41 8.08
CA ASP A 119 -2.04 -5.81 9.21
C ASP A 119 -3.35 -6.46 8.73
N LEU A 120 -3.89 -7.41 9.49
CA LEU A 120 -5.07 -8.18 9.08
C LEU A 120 -6.34 -7.33 9.02
N ASN A 121 -6.49 -6.33 9.88
CA ASN A 121 -7.65 -5.43 9.84
C ASN A 121 -7.58 -4.55 8.60
N PHE A 122 -6.40 -4.03 8.26
CA PHE A 122 -6.19 -3.26 7.03
C PHE A 122 -6.34 -4.12 5.79
N PHE A 123 -5.86 -5.37 5.80
CA PHE A 123 -5.99 -6.29 4.68
C PHE A 123 -7.46 -6.58 4.32
N SER A 124 -8.39 -6.45 5.28
CA SER A 124 -9.82 -6.65 5.00
C SER A 124 -10.38 -5.71 3.92
N TYR A 125 -9.86 -4.47 3.83
CA TYR A 125 -10.19 -3.50 2.78
C TYR A 125 -9.64 -3.89 1.40
N LEU A 126 -8.69 -4.83 1.33
CA LEU A 126 -8.11 -5.29 0.06
C LEU A 126 -8.84 -6.50 -0.53
N ILE A 127 -9.63 -7.22 0.27
CA ILE A 127 -10.30 -8.46 -0.16
C ILE A 127 -11.25 -8.19 -1.32
N LEU A 128 -12.09 -7.16 -1.20
CA LEU A 128 -13.09 -6.81 -2.21
C LEU A 128 -12.42 -6.27 -3.49
N PRO A 129 -11.48 -5.31 -3.44
CA PRO A 129 -10.67 -4.91 -4.59
C PRO A 129 -9.94 -6.06 -5.29
N LEU A 130 -9.24 -6.92 -4.55
CA LEU A 130 -8.49 -8.05 -5.10
C LEU A 130 -9.41 -9.06 -5.79
N GLY A 131 -10.49 -9.48 -5.11
CA GLY A 131 -11.46 -10.43 -5.65
C GLY A 131 -12.11 -9.89 -6.91
N PHE A 132 -12.53 -8.63 -6.91
CA PHE A 132 -13.13 -7.99 -8.07
C PHE A 132 -12.15 -7.90 -9.24
N CYS A 133 -10.91 -7.44 -9.01
CA CYS A 133 -9.88 -7.36 -10.06
C CYS A 133 -9.67 -8.74 -10.72
N ILE A 134 -9.48 -9.79 -9.92
CA ILE A 134 -9.23 -11.15 -10.44
C ILE A 134 -10.46 -11.66 -11.23
N ILE A 135 -11.67 -11.47 -10.71
CA ILE A 135 -12.90 -11.90 -11.40
C ILE A 135 -13.03 -11.23 -12.77
N PHE A 136 -12.86 -9.91 -12.84
CA PHE A 136 -12.98 -9.17 -14.10
C PHE A 136 -11.79 -9.41 -15.05
N HIS A 137 -10.60 -9.65 -14.52
CA HIS A 137 -9.43 -10.09 -15.27
C HIS A 137 -9.73 -11.40 -16.03
N GLU A 138 -10.18 -12.42 -15.32
CA GLU A 138 -10.49 -13.75 -15.88
C GLU A 138 -11.71 -13.70 -16.81
N PHE A 139 -12.74 -12.93 -16.45
CA PHE A 139 -13.88 -12.67 -17.33
C PHE A 139 -13.44 -12.09 -18.68
N SER A 140 -12.41 -11.24 -18.70
CA SER A 140 -11.90 -10.63 -19.93
C SER A 140 -11.21 -11.64 -20.84
N HIS A 141 -10.45 -12.59 -20.26
CA HIS A 141 -9.90 -13.73 -20.99
C HIS A 141 -11.02 -14.58 -21.61
N ALA A 142 -12.13 -14.80 -20.88
CA ALA A 142 -13.30 -15.51 -21.40
C ALA A 142 -13.96 -14.79 -22.58
N MET A 143 -14.26 -13.50 -22.41
CA MET A 143 -14.94 -12.71 -23.45
C MET A 143 -14.10 -12.63 -24.72
N THR A 144 -12.80 -12.42 -24.58
CA THR A 144 -11.88 -12.32 -25.71
C THR A 144 -11.73 -13.66 -26.44
N SER A 145 -11.61 -14.76 -25.69
CA SER A 145 -11.52 -16.11 -26.28
C SER A 145 -12.78 -16.43 -27.09
N GLU A 146 -13.96 -16.25 -26.49
CA GLU A 146 -15.22 -16.57 -27.15
C GLU A 146 -15.53 -15.63 -28.33
N CYS A 147 -15.14 -14.34 -28.25
CA CYS A 147 -15.31 -13.42 -29.38
C CYS A 147 -14.42 -13.77 -30.58
N ASP A 148 -13.25 -14.38 -30.33
CA ASP A 148 -12.35 -14.89 -31.37
C ASP A 148 -12.55 -16.38 -31.67
N LYS A 149 -13.70 -16.94 -31.26
CA LYS A 149 -14.13 -18.34 -31.52
C LYS A 149 -13.20 -19.41 -30.93
N ILE A 150 -12.47 -19.06 -29.88
CA ILE A 150 -11.67 -20.00 -29.08
C ILE A 150 -12.54 -20.46 -27.91
N LYS A 151 -12.82 -21.75 -27.85
CA LYS A 151 -13.70 -22.34 -26.84
C LYS A 151 -13.02 -22.39 -25.47
N LEU A 152 -13.81 -22.20 -24.41
CA LEU A 152 -13.39 -22.43 -23.03
C LEU A 152 -13.42 -23.92 -22.68
N LYS A 153 -12.33 -24.46 -22.14
CA LYS A 153 -12.24 -25.83 -21.61
C LYS A 153 -12.95 -25.95 -20.27
N SER A 154 -12.66 -25.02 -19.37
CA SER A 154 -13.23 -24.99 -18.03
C SER A 154 -13.21 -23.57 -17.46
N THR A 155 -14.02 -23.34 -16.45
CA THR A 155 -14.04 -22.11 -15.64
C THR A 155 -14.17 -22.52 -14.18
N GLY A 156 -14.01 -21.59 -13.25
CA GLY A 156 -14.33 -21.90 -11.87
C GLY A 156 -13.85 -20.90 -10.87
N ILE A 157 -13.70 -21.37 -9.63
CA ILE A 157 -13.34 -20.57 -8.48
C ILE A 157 -12.02 -21.09 -7.92
N ILE A 158 -11.10 -20.19 -7.65
CA ILE A 158 -9.87 -20.44 -6.90
C ILE A 158 -10.06 -19.80 -5.53
N GLY A 159 -9.78 -20.54 -4.46
CA GLY A 159 -9.50 -19.96 -3.15
C GLY A 159 -8.02 -20.13 -2.84
N ALA A 160 -7.35 -19.06 -2.50
CA ALA A 160 -5.96 -19.08 -2.04
C ALA A 160 -5.88 -18.53 -0.62
N GLY A 161 -5.07 -19.16 0.22
CA GLY A 161 -4.68 -18.62 1.52
C GLY A 161 -4.15 -19.62 2.53
N LEU A 162 -2.99 -19.26 3.09
CA LEU A 162 -2.53 -19.70 4.42
C LEU A 162 -3.47 -19.10 5.49
N PHE A 163 -3.46 -19.66 6.70
CA PHE A 163 -4.14 -19.15 7.92
C PHE A 163 -4.82 -17.78 7.72
N TYR A 164 -6.15 -17.71 7.74
CA TYR A 164 -7.00 -16.50 7.76
C TYR A 164 -7.70 -16.06 6.45
N ILE A 165 -7.27 -16.46 5.25
CA ILE A 165 -7.77 -15.76 4.05
C ILE A 165 -8.31 -16.70 2.98
N ILE A 166 -9.51 -16.39 2.50
CA ILE A 166 -10.05 -16.96 1.27
C ILE A 166 -10.22 -15.77 0.33
N LEU A 167 -9.35 -15.68 -0.66
CA LEU A 167 -9.62 -14.83 -1.83
C LEU A 167 -10.43 -15.68 -2.81
N PRO A 168 -11.76 -15.48 -2.96
CA PRO A 168 -12.51 -16.10 -4.05
C PRO A 168 -12.09 -15.42 -5.36
N GLY A 169 -11.10 -15.99 -6.04
CA GLY A 169 -10.76 -15.66 -7.42
C GLY A 169 -11.63 -16.46 -8.38
N ALA A 170 -11.92 -15.91 -9.55
CA ALA A 170 -12.36 -16.72 -10.68
C ALA A 170 -11.13 -17.32 -11.38
N PHE A 171 -11.36 -18.29 -12.26
CA PHE A 171 -10.38 -18.63 -13.31
C PHE A 171 -11.11 -19.04 -14.58
N VAL A 172 -10.45 -18.81 -15.71
CA VAL A 172 -10.92 -19.22 -17.03
C VAL A 172 -9.79 -19.98 -17.72
N GLU A 173 -10.12 -21.11 -18.32
CA GLU A 173 -9.17 -21.93 -19.08
C GLU A 173 -9.60 -21.98 -20.56
N PRO A 174 -9.08 -21.08 -21.41
CA PRO A 174 -9.25 -21.18 -22.85
C PRO A 174 -8.56 -22.43 -23.42
N ASP A 175 -8.95 -22.87 -24.62
CA ASP A 175 -8.21 -23.93 -25.31
C ASP A 175 -6.83 -23.46 -25.80
N GLU A 176 -5.83 -23.56 -24.92
CA GLU A 176 -4.44 -23.17 -25.20
C GLU A 176 -3.85 -23.79 -26.46
N TYR A 177 -4.25 -25.02 -26.80
CA TYR A 177 -3.76 -25.68 -28.01
C TYR A 177 -4.30 -24.96 -29.25
N THR A 178 -5.59 -24.60 -29.27
CA THR A 178 -6.16 -23.79 -30.35
C THR A 178 -5.52 -22.40 -30.41
N ILE A 179 -5.24 -21.76 -29.27
CA ILE A 179 -4.57 -20.44 -29.21
C ILE A 179 -3.22 -20.46 -29.92
N ASN A 180 -2.40 -21.48 -29.67
CA ASN A 180 -1.04 -21.61 -30.20
C ASN A 180 -0.99 -22.28 -31.60
N SER A 181 -2.12 -22.74 -32.13
CA SER A 181 -2.23 -23.30 -33.48
C SER A 181 -1.99 -22.26 -34.57
N ARG A 182 -1.78 -22.71 -35.82
CA ARG A 182 -1.57 -21.80 -36.96
C ARG A 182 -2.83 -21.08 -37.42
N LYS A 183 -4.00 -21.64 -37.12
CA LYS A 183 -5.30 -21.04 -37.45
C LYS A 183 -5.52 -19.71 -36.71
N THR A 184 -4.98 -19.60 -35.50
CA THR A 184 -5.15 -18.41 -34.66
C THR A 184 -4.23 -17.28 -35.12
N SER A 185 -4.81 -16.10 -35.35
CA SER A 185 -4.04 -14.92 -35.74
C SER A 185 -3.20 -14.36 -34.59
N ILE A 186 -2.11 -13.67 -34.92
CA ILE A 186 -1.27 -12.97 -33.93
C ILE A 186 -2.08 -11.96 -33.11
N TRP A 187 -2.97 -11.22 -33.76
CA TRP A 187 -3.85 -10.24 -33.13
C TRP A 187 -4.83 -10.87 -32.14
N THR A 188 -5.28 -12.10 -32.40
CA THR A 188 -6.13 -12.84 -31.45
C THR A 188 -5.34 -13.23 -30.21
N ARG A 189 -4.12 -13.77 -30.37
CA ARG A 189 -3.25 -14.09 -29.23
C ARG A 189 -2.93 -12.85 -28.40
N LEU A 190 -2.55 -11.76 -29.05
CA LEU A 190 -2.27 -10.48 -28.38
C LEU A 190 -3.50 -9.98 -27.60
N ARG A 191 -4.71 -10.01 -28.20
CA ARG A 191 -5.93 -9.63 -27.47
C ARG A 191 -6.14 -10.48 -26.23
N ILE A 192 -6.04 -11.81 -26.34
CA ILE A 192 -6.24 -12.72 -25.20
C ILE A 192 -5.25 -12.39 -24.09
N PHE A 193 -3.95 -12.39 -24.39
CA PHE A 193 -2.89 -12.14 -23.40
C PHE A 193 -2.89 -10.73 -22.81
N THR A 194 -3.61 -9.78 -23.40
CA THR A 194 -3.70 -8.40 -22.87
C THR A 194 -5.05 -8.08 -22.24
N SER A 195 -6.07 -8.92 -22.44
CA SER A 195 -7.45 -8.60 -22.07
C SER A 195 -7.67 -8.46 -20.58
N GLY A 196 -7.15 -9.38 -19.76
CA GLY A 196 -7.29 -9.33 -18.31
C GLY A 196 -6.62 -8.10 -17.71
N THR A 197 -5.39 -7.82 -18.12
CA THR A 197 -4.65 -6.65 -17.64
C THR A 197 -5.27 -5.32 -18.11
N TYR A 198 -5.69 -5.24 -19.37
CA TYR A 198 -6.38 -4.05 -19.88
C TYR A 198 -7.62 -3.72 -19.06
N THR A 199 -8.42 -4.73 -18.68
CA THR A 199 -9.59 -4.53 -17.84
C THR A 199 -9.22 -4.02 -16.44
N ASN A 200 -8.18 -4.55 -15.81
CA ASN A 200 -7.69 -4.02 -14.52
C ASN A 200 -7.22 -2.56 -14.64
N ALA A 201 -6.56 -2.20 -15.73
CA ALA A 201 -6.13 -0.82 -15.98
C ALA A 201 -7.31 0.14 -16.17
N ILE A 202 -8.33 -0.26 -16.94
CA ILE A 202 -9.56 0.54 -17.12
C ILE A 202 -10.31 0.69 -15.80
N GLN A 203 -10.43 -0.39 -15.03
CA GLN A 203 -11.04 -0.35 -13.70
C GLN A 203 -10.29 0.63 -12.80
N ALA A 204 -8.96 0.55 -12.75
CA ALA A 204 -8.14 1.45 -11.96
C ALA A 204 -8.35 2.91 -12.37
N GLY A 205 -8.34 3.21 -13.67
CA GLY A 205 -8.62 4.55 -14.18
C GLY A 205 -10.01 5.06 -13.82
N LEU A 206 -11.04 4.20 -13.88
CA LEU A 206 -12.39 4.55 -13.47
C LEU A 206 -12.48 4.83 -11.96
N CYS A 207 -11.88 3.97 -11.14
CA CYS A 207 -11.86 4.14 -9.68
C CYS A 207 -11.07 5.39 -9.27
N LEU A 208 -9.96 5.69 -9.94
CA LEU A 208 -9.22 6.95 -9.73
C LEU A 208 -10.09 8.16 -10.06
N LEU A 209 -10.80 8.13 -11.19
CA LEU A 209 -11.69 9.22 -11.58
C LEU A 209 -12.82 9.40 -10.57
N LEU A 210 -13.41 8.32 -10.07
CA LEU A 210 -14.44 8.36 -9.03
C LEU A 210 -13.90 8.86 -7.69
N PHE A 211 -12.68 8.45 -7.31
CA PHE A 211 -12.02 8.85 -6.08
C PHE A 211 -11.67 10.35 -6.08
N VAL A 212 -11.04 10.86 -7.14
CA VAL A 212 -10.70 12.29 -7.26
C VAL A 212 -11.94 13.17 -7.27
N ASN A 213 -13.07 12.65 -7.76
CA ASN A 213 -14.35 13.35 -7.79
C ASN A 213 -15.31 12.89 -6.67
N PHE A 214 -14.81 12.24 -5.62
CA PHE A 214 -15.65 11.58 -4.61
C PHE A 214 -16.71 12.50 -3.99
N PRO A 215 -16.42 13.76 -3.61
CA PRO A 215 -17.43 14.68 -3.08
C PRO A 215 -18.64 14.88 -4.01
N LEU A 216 -18.42 14.88 -5.34
CA LEU A 216 -19.50 14.98 -6.33
C LEU A 216 -20.28 13.67 -6.46
N ILE A 217 -19.60 12.52 -6.40
CA ILE A 217 -20.22 11.20 -6.51
C ILE A 217 -21.14 10.92 -5.30
N ILE A 218 -20.71 11.33 -4.10
CA ILE A 218 -21.41 11.04 -2.85
C ILE A 218 -22.49 12.10 -2.52
N SER A 219 -22.49 13.25 -3.20
CA SER A 219 -23.37 14.39 -2.93
C SER A 219 -24.88 14.12 -2.95
N PRO A 220 -25.43 13.13 -3.70
CA PRO A 220 -26.86 12.83 -3.63
C PRO A 220 -27.28 12.25 -2.27
N LEU A 221 -26.35 11.60 -1.57
CA LEU A 221 -26.58 10.97 -0.28
C LEU A 221 -26.05 11.81 0.88
N TYR A 222 -24.95 12.52 0.70
CA TYR A 222 -24.29 13.28 1.76
C TYR A 222 -24.12 14.76 1.39
N GLY A 223 -24.05 15.61 2.41
CA GLY A 223 -23.66 17.01 2.33
C GLY A 223 -22.15 17.18 2.25
N PRO A 224 -21.67 18.43 2.41
CA PRO A 224 -20.25 18.72 2.55
C PRO A 224 -19.60 17.87 3.63
N GLN A 225 -18.32 17.55 3.45
CA GLN A 225 -17.52 16.95 4.50
C GLN A 225 -17.14 18.05 5.48
N VAL A 226 -17.54 17.91 6.73
CA VAL A 226 -17.26 18.86 7.81
C VAL A 226 -16.47 18.16 8.91
N PHE A 227 -16.33 18.76 10.09
CA PHE A 227 -15.70 18.10 11.23
C PHE A 227 -16.68 17.96 12.40
N LYS A 228 -16.54 16.86 13.13
CA LYS A 228 -17.30 16.56 14.35
C LYS A 228 -16.35 16.56 15.54
N ILE A 229 -16.79 17.17 16.63
CA ILE A 229 -16.04 17.24 17.88
C ILE A 229 -16.01 15.87 18.54
N GLU A 230 -14.81 15.38 18.84
CA GLU A 230 -14.59 14.10 19.52
C GLU A 230 -14.05 14.30 20.95
N GLY A 231 -13.37 15.43 21.20
CA GLY A 231 -12.80 15.75 22.50
C GLY A 231 -12.78 17.25 22.75
N VAL A 232 -12.98 17.63 24.00
CA VAL A 232 -12.83 19.01 24.48
C VAL A 232 -11.96 18.95 25.72
N VAL A 233 -10.87 19.73 25.73
CA VAL A 233 -9.95 19.81 26.85
C VAL A 233 -10.66 20.50 28.01
N ALA A 234 -10.58 19.89 29.20
CA ALA A 234 -11.19 20.44 30.40
C ALA A 234 -10.54 21.77 30.81
N THR A 235 -11.30 22.63 31.48
CA THR A 235 -10.83 23.94 31.95
C THR A 235 -9.67 23.78 32.93
N GLU A 236 -9.75 22.78 33.82
CA GLU A 236 -8.67 22.44 34.75
C GLU A 236 -7.38 21.97 34.07
N ASP A 237 -7.45 21.45 32.85
CA ASP A 237 -6.29 21.07 32.05
C ASP A 237 -5.80 22.20 31.13
N GLY A 238 -6.33 23.42 31.30
CA GLY A 238 -5.98 24.60 30.48
C GLY A 238 -6.84 24.77 29.23
N GLY A 239 -7.93 24.03 29.10
CA GLY A 239 -8.90 24.18 28.02
C GLY A 239 -9.67 25.51 28.07
N TYR A 240 -9.96 26.08 26.90
CA TYR A 240 -10.67 27.36 26.78
C TYR A 240 -12.18 27.22 26.57
N ASN A 241 -12.64 26.04 26.10
CA ASN A 241 -13.96 25.88 25.50
C ASN A 241 -14.81 24.76 26.11
N GLU A 242 -14.42 24.22 27.27
CA GLU A 242 -15.28 23.35 28.05
C GLU A 242 -16.59 24.10 28.40
N GLY A 243 -17.73 23.47 28.14
CA GLY A 243 -19.06 24.07 28.32
C GLY A 243 -19.50 25.03 27.20
N ASN A 244 -18.58 25.47 26.32
CA ASN A 244 -18.90 26.29 25.15
C ASN A 244 -19.14 25.45 23.90
N ILE A 245 -18.46 24.30 23.78
CA ILE A 245 -18.62 23.33 22.71
C ILE A 245 -18.64 21.92 23.31
N PHE A 246 -19.35 20.99 22.67
CA PHE A 246 -19.58 19.67 23.26
C PHE A 246 -19.15 18.54 22.33
N ILE A 247 -18.66 17.45 22.93
CA ILE A 247 -18.35 16.20 22.20
C ILE A 247 -19.60 15.73 21.47
N GLY A 248 -19.49 15.48 20.17
CA GLY A 248 -20.56 15.10 19.26
C GLY A 248 -21.16 16.24 18.44
N ASP A 249 -20.85 17.51 18.76
CA ASP A 249 -21.26 18.64 17.92
C ASP A 249 -20.61 18.51 16.53
N VAL A 250 -21.40 18.65 15.48
CA VAL A 250 -20.94 18.66 14.08
C VAL A 250 -20.89 20.11 13.61
N VAL A 251 -19.70 20.65 13.38
CA VAL A 251 -19.52 22.07 13.02
C VAL A 251 -19.69 22.25 11.52
N ILE A 252 -20.66 23.06 11.11
CA ILE A 252 -21.00 23.27 9.69
C ILE A 252 -20.56 24.63 9.16
N GLU A 253 -20.37 25.62 10.03
CA GLU A 253 -20.01 26.99 9.67
C GLU A 253 -19.16 27.65 10.77
N ILE A 254 -18.23 28.51 10.39
CA ILE A 254 -17.46 29.37 11.30
C ILE A 254 -17.54 30.81 10.82
N ASN A 255 -18.05 31.73 11.65
CA ASN A 255 -18.18 33.16 11.32
C ASN A 255 -18.79 33.40 9.92
N GLN A 256 -19.89 32.70 9.57
CA GLN A 256 -20.56 32.78 8.26
C GLN A 256 -19.79 32.19 7.08
N THR A 257 -18.69 31.48 7.33
CA THR A 257 -17.97 30.70 6.32
C THR A 257 -18.37 29.23 6.44
N ASP A 258 -18.97 28.69 5.39
CA ASP A 258 -19.29 27.26 5.31
C ASP A 258 -18.03 26.41 5.40
N ILE A 259 -18.07 25.39 6.26
CA ILE A 259 -17.01 24.40 6.37
C ILE A 259 -17.18 23.36 5.27
N ASP A 260 -16.09 23.11 4.55
CA ASP A 260 -16.02 22.06 3.53
C ASP A 260 -14.57 21.58 3.46
N LEU A 261 -14.30 20.50 4.20
CA LEU A 261 -12.98 19.87 4.25
C LEU A 261 -12.52 19.41 2.85
N SER A 262 -13.46 19.08 1.96
CA SER A 262 -13.13 18.67 0.59
C SER A 262 -12.60 19.82 -0.28
N LYS A 263 -12.82 21.07 0.15
CA LYS A 263 -12.28 22.30 -0.47
C LYS A 263 -11.12 22.89 0.32
N GLY A 264 -10.64 22.20 1.36
CA GLY A 264 -9.59 22.71 2.24
C GLY A 264 -10.08 23.79 3.22
N ILE A 265 -11.39 23.94 3.43
CA ILE A 265 -11.96 24.89 4.40
C ILE A 265 -12.29 24.13 5.68
N GLY A 266 -11.30 23.98 6.55
CA GLY A 266 -11.41 23.30 7.83
C GLY A 266 -10.96 24.17 9.01
N LEU A 267 -11.08 23.61 10.21
CA LEU A 267 -10.72 24.29 11.45
C LEU A 267 -9.25 24.71 11.46
N THR A 268 -8.35 23.82 11.05
CA THR A 268 -6.90 24.09 10.98
C THR A 268 -6.60 25.28 10.06
N GLN A 269 -7.16 25.30 8.84
CA GLN A 269 -6.93 26.39 7.89
C GLN A 269 -7.49 27.73 8.39
N VAL A 270 -8.61 27.70 9.12
CA VAL A 270 -9.17 28.90 9.76
C VAL A 270 -8.25 29.41 10.86
N LEU A 271 -7.79 28.54 11.77
CA LEU A 271 -6.91 28.92 12.88
C LEU A 271 -5.52 29.37 12.41
N ASN A 272 -5.04 28.84 11.28
CA ASN A 272 -3.76 29.19 10.67
C ASN A 272 -3.83 30.44 9.78
N ASN A 273 -4.98 31.15 9.76
CA ASN A 273 -5.18 32.35 8.94
C ASN A 273 -5.03 32.14 7.42
N GLU A 274 -5.19 30.90 6.95
CA GLU A 274 -5.16 30.52 5.53
C GLU A 274 -6.48 30.83 4.80
N THR A 275 -7.52 31.18 5.56
CA THR A 275 -8.83 31.60 5.03
C THR A 275 -9.02 33.13 5.09
N SER A 276 -10.19 33.59 4.67
CA SER A 276 -10.60 35.00 4.83
C SER A 276 -10.78 35.41 6.30
N ILE A 277 -11.00 34.44 7.19
CA ILE A 277 -11.10 34.66 8.63
C ILE A 277 -9.68 34.84 9.17
N LYS A 278 -9.47 35.93 9.92
CA LYS A 278 -8.25 36.18 10.68
C LYS A 278 -8.53 35.94 12.16
N CYS A 279 -7.71 35.07 12.73
CA CYS A 279 -7.73 34.58 14.10
C CYS A 279 -6.46 35.06 14.79
N SER A 280 -6.64 35.64 15.96
CA SER A 280 -5.60 35.98 16.92
C SER A 280 -5.99 35.47 18.30
N VAL A 281 -5.01 35.32 19.18
CA VAL A 281 -5.31 34.90 20.55
C VAL A 281 -6.14 35.95 21.27
N GLY A 282 -7.15 35.51 22.00
CA GLY A 282 -8.15 36.35 22.64
C GLY A 282 -9.42 36.55 21.81
N ASP A 283 -9.39 36.27 20.51
CA ASP A 283 -10.56 36.36 19.65
C ASP A 283 -11.63 35.31 20.02
N THR A 284 -12.83 35.51 19.48
CA THR A 284 -13.91 34.53 19.58
C THR A 284 -14.41 34.15 18.19
N LEU A 285 -14.69 32.86 17.98
CA LEU A 285 -15.34 32.37 16.76
C LEU A 285 -16.76 31.92 17.09
N ASN A 286 -17.71 32.28 16.23
CA ASN A 286 -19.06 31.78 16.29
C ASN A 286 -19.22 30.58 15.34
N LEU A 287 -19.57 29.44 15.91
CA LEU A 287 -19.75 28.18 15.20
C LEU A 287 -21.23 27.89 15.06
N SER A 288 -21.69 27.63 13.84
CA SER A 288 -22.97 26.93 13.65
C SER A 288 -22.70 25.43 13.72
N VAL A 289 -23.41 24.74 14.61
CA VAL A 289 -23.24 23.29 14.83
C VAL A 289 -24.56 22.55 14.76
N ILE A 290 -24.53 21.28 14.38
CA ILE A 290 -25.62 20.34 14.59
C ILE A 290 -25.29 19.54 15.85
N ASP A 291 -26.13 19.65 16.88
CA ASP A 291 -25.92 18.96 18.15
C ASP A 291 -26.43 17.51 18.12
N LYS A 292 -26.26 16.78 19.23
CA LYS A 292 -26.73 15.38 19.36
C LYS A 292 -28.24 15.20 19.18
N SER A 293 -29.03 16.26 19.33
CA SER A 293 -30.48 16.22 19.11
C SER A 293 -30.85 16.51 17.65
N GLU A 294 -29.86 16.55 16.75
CA GLU A 294 -29.99 16.92 15.34
C GLU A 294 -30.53 18.34 15.14
N SER A 295 -30.36 19.20 16.15
CA SER A 295 -30.78 20.60 16.11
C SER A 295 -29.60 21.52 15.83
N GLN A 296 -29.84 22.56 15.02
CA GLN A 296 -28.81 23.56 14.76
C GLN A 296 -28.69 24.51 15.96
N GLN A 297 -27.48 24.67 16.47
CA GLN A 297 -27.13 25.52 17.61
C GLN A 297 -25.99 26.47 17.23
N GLN A 298 -25.84 27.55 18.00
CA GLN A 298 -24.70 28.46 17.92
C GLN A 298 -23.78 28.19 19.10
N ARG A 299 -22.48 28.00 18.85
CA ARG A 299 -21.44 27.85 19.88
C ARG A 299 -20.42 28.97 19.72
N ILE A 300 -20.18 29.74 20.77
CA ILE A 300 -19.15 30.77 20.77
C ILE A 300 -17.91 30.18 21.44
N ILE A 301 -16.83 30.03 20.69
CA ILE A 301 -15.55 29.52 21.21
C ILE A 301 -14.55 30.66 21.37
N LYS A 302 -13.70 30.54 22.38
CA LYS A 302 -12.59 31.44 22.68
C LYS A 302 -11.27 30.87 22.17
N LEU A 303 -10.48 31.75 21.58
CA LEU A 303 -9.15 31.47 21.05
C LEU A 303 -8.10 31.80 22.13
N GLY A 304 -7.25 30.83 22.46
CA GLY A 304 -6.28 30.90 23.55
C GLY A 304 -4.85 30.63 23.11
N HIS A 305 -3.91 30.65 24.07
CA HIS A 305 -2.53 30.24 23.86
C HIS A 305 -2.38 28.75 24.23
N HIS A 306 -1.55 28.01 23.49
CA HIS A 306 -1.04 26.72 23.95
C HIS A 306 0.32 26.96 24.60
N PHE A 307 0.42 26.73 25.91
CA PHE A 307 1.68 26.84 26.63
C PHE A 307 2.37 25.48 26.75
N PHE A 308 3.69 25.51 26.72
CA PHE A 308 4.59 24.37 26.80
C PHE A 308 5.51 24.51 28.01
N VAL A 309 5.47 23.49 28.86
CA VAL A 309 6.34 23.38 30.04
C VAL A 309 7.43 22.31 29.89
N GLY A 310 7.42 21.55 28.78
CA GLY A 310 8.45 20.55 28.46
C GLY A 310 8.47 19.32 29.37
N PHE A 311 7.37 19.01 30.05
CA PHE A 311 7.22 17.79 30.84
C PHE A 311 5.75 17.36 30.94
N ASP A 312 5.54 16.06 31.08
CA ASP A 312 4.24 15.47 31.41
C ASP A 312 4.08 15.35 32.93
N TYR A 313 2.85 15.42 33.40
CA TYR A 313 2.55 15.37 34.82
C TYR A 313 1.23 14.70 35.16
N THR A 314 1.11 14.30 36.43
CA THR A 314 -0.14 13.85 37.05
C THR A 314 -0.26 14.41 38.47
N TYR A 315 -1.47 14.61 38.96
CA TYR A 315 -1.67 14.96 40.36
C TYR A 315 -1.60 13.71 41.24
N SER A 316 -0.62 13.65 42.15
CA SER A 316 -0.50 12.55 43.12
C SER A 316 -1.54 12.65 44.23
N ASN A 317 -1.96 13.89 44.54
CA ASN A 317 -3.06 14.23 45.43
C ASN A 317 -3.57 15.64 45.05
N ALA A 318 -4.54 16.17 45.78
CA ALA A 318 -5.16 17.45 45.46
C ALA A 318 -4.16 18.63 45.35
N THR A 319 -3.05 18.63 46.08
CA THR A 319 -2.13 19.77 46.16
C THR A 319 -0.74 19.52 45.58
N THR A 320 -0.47 18.31 45.11
CA THR A 320 0.86 17.88 44.69
C THR A 320 0.84 17.35 43.26
N LEU A 321 1.52 18.05 42.37
CA LEU A 321 1.78 17.65 40.99
C LEU A 321 3.05 16.79 40.96
N LYS A 322 3.03 15.66 40.29
CA LYS A 322 4.18 14.78 40.05
C LYS A 322 4.51 14.75 38.58
N ILE A 323 5.76 15.04 38.26
CA ILE A 323 6.30 14.95 36.91
C ILE A 323 6.44 13.47 36.54
N THR A 324 5.85 13.06 35.42
CA THR A 324 5.89 11.68 34.93
C THR A 324 6.98 11.48 33.88
N GLU A 325 7.18 12.46 33.01
CA GLU A 325 8.22 12.47 31.98
C GLU A 325 8.74 13.89 31.82
N VAL A 326 10.04 14.05 31.56
CA VAL A 326 10.62 15.33 31.18
C VAL A 326 11.16 15.18 29.77
N TYR A 327 10.69 16.01 28.84
CA TYR A 327 11.11 15.92 27.46
C TYR A 327 12.58 16.27 27.36
N THR A 328 13.36 15.36 26.79
CA THR A 328 14.80 15.54 26.61
C THR A 328 15.08 16.64 25.58
N LYS A 329 16.35 17.06 25.49
CA LYS A 329 16.81 17.94 24.41
C LYS A 329 16.43 17.41 23.02
N TYR A 330 16.48 16.10 22.84
CA TYR A 330 16.14 15.45 21.57
C TYR A 330 14.65 15.35 21.31
N GLN A 331 13.79 15.57 22.31
CA GLN A 331 12.33 15.69 22.16
C GLN A 331 11.89 17.17 22.09
N GLY A 332 12.83 18.12 22.06
CA GLY A 332 12.53 19.55 22.06
C GLY A 332 12.07 20.11 23.40
N GLY A 333 12.40 19.45 24.52
CA GLY A 333 12.09 19.97 25.85
C GLY A 333 12.91 21.20 26.22
N ASN A 334 12.33 22.07 27.05
CA ASN A 334 12.93 23.34 27.50
C ASN A 334 13.39 23.33 28.98
N ASN A 335 13.13 22.24 29.72
CA ASN A 335 13.37 22.15 31.17
C ASN A 335 14.15 20.90 31.63
N TYR A 336 14.76 20.14 30.71
CA TYR A 336 15.43 18.86 30.99
C TYR A 336 16.69 18.97 31.86
N GLU A 337 17.27 20.16 31.99
CA GLU A 337 18.43 20.40 32.87
C GLU A 337 18.03 20.61 34.33
N PHE A 338 16.80 21.07 34.57
CA PHE A 338 16.32 21.48 35.90
C PHE A 338 15.37 20.48 36.53
N LEU A 339 14.70 19.66 35.71
CA LEU A 339 13.67 18.73 36.13
C LEU A 339 14.04 17.29 35.81
N THR A 340 13.61 16.38 36.67
CA THR A 340 13.67 14.94 36.41
C THR A 340 12.32 14.28 36.68
N ALA A 341 12.03 13.20 35.98
CA ALA A 341 10.84 12.38 36.24
C ALA A 341 10.79 11.94 37.71
N GLY A 342 9.60 11.99 38.30
CA GLY A 342 9.35 11.69 39.70
C GLY A 342 9.44 12.87 40.67
N MET A 343 9.99 14.02 40.25
CA MET A 343 9.93 15.24 41.05
C MET A 343 8.48 15.67 41.32
N GLN A 344 8.25 16.24 42.51
CA GLN A 344 6.93 16.68 42.97
C GLN A 344 6.91 18.18 43.25
N LEU A 345 5.94 18.87 42.65
CA LEU A 345 5.72 20.31 42.74
C LEU A 345 4.46 20.59 43.57
N LYS A 346 4.50 21.65 44.39
CA LYS A 346 3.34 22.12 45.16
C LYS A 346 2.84 23.51 44.75
N ALA A 347 3.69 24.29 44.06
CA ALA A 347 3.33 25.63 43.61
C ALA A 347 4.15 26.06 42.39
N ILE A 348 3.61 27.04 41.67
CA ILE A 348 4.29 27.79 40.61
C ILE A 348 4.12 29.30 40.87
N GLY A 349 5.23 30.02 41.01
CA GLY A 349 5.24 31.38 41.51
C GLY A 349 4.59 31.48 42.89
N SER A 350 3.57 32.34 43.01
CA SER A 350 2.72 32.45 44.21
C SER A 350 1.47 31.56 44.15
N TYR A 351 1.33 30.73 43.11
CA TYR A 351 0.14 29.92 42.85
C TYR A 351 0.31 28.50 43.42
N PHE A 352 -0.37 28.22 44.53
CA PHE A 352 -0.38 26.89 45.14
C PHE A 352 -1.40 25.99 44.47
N PHE A 353 -0.97 24.77 44.13
CA PHE A 353 -1.85 23.83 43.45
C PHE A 353 -2.91 23.30 44.41
N ASN A 354 -4.15 23.24 43.93
CA ASN A 354 -5.28 22.59 44.59
C ASN A 354 -6.35 22.19 43.57
N THR A 355 -6.41 20.92 43.18
CA THR A 355 -7.39 20.41 42.19
C THR A 355 -8.84 20.51 42.69
N THR A 356 -9.09 20.60 44.00
CA THR A 356 -10.45 20.77 44.55
C THR A 356 -10.96 22.21 44.51
N GLU A 357 -10.06 23.16 44.27
CA GLU A 357 -10.36 24.59 44.11
C GLU A 357 -10.07 25.07 42.67
N ASP A 358 -9.99 24.13 41.71
CA ASP A 358 -9.61 24.38 40.31
C ASP A 358 -8.25 25.08 40.13
N LYS A 359 -7.37 24.99 41.15
CA LYS A 359 -6.03 25.57 41.13
C LYS A 359 -5.00 24.62 40.55
N THR A 360 -5.12 24.32 39.27
CA THR A 360 -4.20 23.41 38.57
C THR A 360 -3.11 24.16 37.81
N LEU A 361 -2.09 23.43 37.33
CA LEU A 361 -1.08 23.97 36.43
C LEU A 361 -1.71 24.42 35.11
N GLY A 362 -2.66 23.65 34.55
CA GLY A 362 -3.40 24.02 33.36
C GLY A 362 -4.15 25.34 33.52
N MET A 363 -4.82 25.55 34.66
CA MET A 363 -5.51 26.81 34.95
C MET A 363 -4.54 27.99 35.10
N TYR A 364 -3.41 27.77 35.79
CA TYR A 364 -2.35 28.78 35.90
C TYR A 364 -1.84 29.20 34.51
N LEU A 365 -1.56 28.23 33.63
CA LEU A 365 -1.09 28.49 32.27
C LEU A 365 -2.14 29.26 31.46
N LYS A 366 -3.41 28.86 31.56
CA LYS A 366 -4.52 29.53 30.86
C LYS A 366 -4.70 31.00 31.27
N GLU A 367 -4.58 31.30 32.57
CA GLU A 367 -4.93 32.61 33.14
C GLU A 367 -3.75 33.58 33.24
N ASN A 368 -2.54 33.07 33.48
CA ASN A 368 -1.42 33.90 33.94
C ASN A 368 -0.12 33.72 33.14
N ALA A 369 -0.01 32.71 32.27
CA ALA A 369 1.27 32.46 31.61
C ALA A 369 1.57 33.51 30.52
N VAL A 370 2.80 33.98 30.57
CA VAL A 370 3.52 34.69 29.53
C VAL A 370 4.83 33.92 29.36
N GLU A 371 5.39 33.91 28.14
CA GLU A 371 6.68 33.25 27.89
C GLU A 371 7.77 33.76 28.85
N GLY A 372 8.60 32.85 29.36
CA GLY A 372 9.74 33.19 30.20
C GLY A 372 9.92 32.31 31.43
N LYS A 373 10.83 32.76 32.31
CA LYS A 373 11.20 32.04 33.53
C LYS A 373 10.17 32.21 34.64
N VAL A 374 9.77 31.10 35.24
CA VAL A 374 8.90 31.06 36.42
C VAL A 374 9.50 30.13 37.47
N ASN A 375 9.44 30.53 38.73
CA ASN A 375 9.89 29.68 39.83
C ASN A 375 8.82 28.65 40.18
N VAL A 376 9.19 27.39 40.34
CA VAL A 376 8.36 26.33 40.93
C VAL A 376 8.89 25.96 42.30
N THR A 377 7.97 25.67 43.22
CA THR A 377 8.30 25.18 44.55
C THR A 377 8.09 23.68 44.62
N LEU A 378 9.17 22.97 44.94
CA LEU A 378 9.16 21.53 45.16
C LEU A 378 8.45 21.17 46.48
N LEU A 379 8.07 19.91 46.63
CA LEU A 379 7.46 19.39 47.85
C LEU A 379 8.36 19.58 49.09
N ASN A 380 9.67 19.61 48.91
CA ASN A 380 10.66 19.83 49.97
C ASN A 380 11.00 21.31 50.22
N ASP A 381 10.16 22.25 49.76
CA ASP A 381 10.33 23.71 49.91
C ASP A 381 11.49 24.34 49.12
N ASN A 382 12.22 23.56 48.32
CA ASN A 382 13.22 24.12 47.42
C ASN A 382 12.55 24.78 46.20
N ASN A 383 13.11 25.89 45.74
CA ASN A 383 12.66 26.58 44.52
C ASN A 383 13.60 26.27 43.35
N ILE A 384 13.02 26.00 42.19
CA ILE A 384 13.72 25.81 40.92
C ILE A 384 13.11 26.75 39.89
N SER A 385 13.91 27.37 39.03
CA SER A 385 13.39 28.16 37.91
C SER A 385 13.19 27.27 36.69
N ILE A 386 11.99 27.31 36.11
CA ILE A 386 11.64 26.62 34.86
C ILE A 386 11.25 27.65 33.80
N TYR A 387 11.28 27.25 32.54
CA TYR A 387 10.77 28.03 31.42
C TYR A 387 9.35 27.60 31.06
N ILE A 388 8.49 28.57 30.82
CA ILE A 388 7.20 28.37 30.16
C ILE A 388 7.33 29.04 28.80
N ASP A 389 7.08 28.29 27.74
CA ASP A 389 7.11 28.78 26.37
C ASP A 389 5.75 28.53 25.70
N TYR A 390 5.58 28.97 24.46
CA TYR A 390 4.43 28.57 23.64
C TYR A 390 4.57 27.11 23.19
N TRP A 391 3.56 26.49 22.58
CA TRP A 391 3.75 25.15 21.99
C TRP A 391 4.54 25.27 20.67
N PRO A 392 5.58 24.45 20.44
CA PRO A 392 6.41 24.62 19.26
C PRO A 392 5.67 24.11 18.03
N THR A 393 5.84 24.79 16.90
CA THR A 393 5.36 24.31 15.59
C THR A 393 6.27 23.21 15.03
N GLU A 394 7.52 23.19 15.46
CA GLU A 394 8.58 22.33 14.91
C GLU A 394 9.27 21.52 16.00
N PHE A 395 9.60 20.29 15.65
CA PHE A 395 10.32 19.40 16.55
C PHE A 395 11.72 19.95 16.87
N GLY A 396 12.01 20.17 18.16
CA GLY A 396 13.30 20.71 18.58
C GLY A 396 13.41 22.24 18.56
N ALA A 397 12.31 22.97 18.30
CA ALA A 397 12.29 24.43 18.24
C ALA A 397 12.93 25.11 19.47
N TYR A 398 12.73 24.58 20.68
CA TYR A 398 13.24 25.22 21.90
C TYR A 398 14.73 25.02 22.19
N ALA A 399 15.47 24.31 21.34
CA ALA A 399 16.91 24.15 21.54
C ALA A 399 17.66 25.49 21.59
N PHE A 400 17.25 26.49 20.80
CA PHE A 400 17.92 27.81 20.73
C PHE A 400 17.00 28.98 21.11
N ARG A 401 15.83 28.69 21.70
CA ARG A 401 14.82 29.64 22.21
C ARG A 401 14.19 30.62 21.22
N ASN A 402 14.98 31.28 20.37
CA ASN A 402 14.54 32.36 19.48
C ASN A 402 14.59 31.99 18.00
N PHE A 403 15.35 30.96 17.62
CA PHE A 403 15.45 30.50 16.24
C PHE A 403 15.58 28.98 16.15
N PHE A 404 15.21 28.42 15.01
CA PHE A 404 15.32 27.02 14.69
C PHE A 404 16.45 26.77 13.68
N ILE A 405 17.26 25.73 13.93
CA ILE A 405 18.37 25.32 13.08
C ILE A 405 18.22 23.88 12.55
N GLY A 406 17.29 23.09 13.11
CA GLY A 406 17.10 21.69 12.72
C GLY A 406 18.30 20.76 12.97
N ALA A 407 19.15 21.07 13.95
CA ALA A 407 20.30 20.24 14.32
C ALA A 407 20.57 20.30 15.83
N PHE A 408 21.08 19.18 16.37
CA PHE A 408 21.47 19.03 17.77
C PHE A 408 22.98 18.85 17.89
N PHE A 409 23.56 19.42 18.94
CA PHE A 409 24.99 19.42 19.18
C PHE A 409 25.34 18.72 20.48
N LYS A 410 26.62 18.33 20.58
CA LYS A 410 27.21 17.79 21.80
C LYS A 410 28.64 18.27 21.94
N ASN A 411 29.10 18.34 23.19
CA ASN A 411 30.45 18.75 23.51
C ASN A 411 31.25 17.55 24.00
N ASP A 412 32.54 17.49 23.68
CA ASP A 412 33.46 16.54 24.30
C ASP A 412 34.01 17.07 25.64
N SER A 413 34.82 16.25 26.31
CA SER A 413 35.45 16.61 27.60
C SER A 413 36.43 17.78 27.50
N ASN A 414 36.84 18.16 26.29
CA ASN A 414 37.79 19.25 26.02
C ASN A 414 37.08 20.54 25.58
N GLY A 415 35.74 20.55 25.53
CA GLY A 415 34.95 21.71 25.11
C GLY A 415 34.75 21.83 23.60
N ASN A 416 35.18 20.84 22.80
CA ASN A 416 34.94 20.85 21.35
C ASN A 416 33.48 20.49 21.04
N VAL A 417 32.87 21.20 20.10
CA VAL A 417 31.48 21.01 19.69
C VAL A 417 31.38 20.14 18.45
N PHE A 418 30.48 19.16 18.47
CA PHE A 418 30.18 18.30 17.35
C PHE A 418 28.69 18.31 17.01
N VAL A 419 28.39 18.25 15.71
CA VAL A 419 27.04 17.94 15.23
C VAL A 419 26.68 16.51 15.65
N ASP A 420 25.67 16.36 16.49
CA ASP A 420 25.25 15.05 17.01
C ASP A 420 24.16 14.41 16.15
N ARG A 421 23.20 15.22 15.69
CA ARG A 421 22.08 14.82 14.83
C ARG A 421 21.62 16.02 14.01
N VAL A 422 21.29 15.77 12.75
CA VAL A 422 20.61 16.73 11.87
C VAL A 422 19.23 16.16 11.57
N LEU A 423 18.21 17.00 11.62
CA LEU A 423 16.84 16.62 11.29
C LEU A 423 16.71 16.43 9.78
N SER A 424 15.97 15.41 9.39
CA SER A 424 15.68 15.10 7.98
C SER A 424 14.67 16.09 7.41
N ASP A 425 14.92 16.65 6.24
CA ASP A 425 13.99 17.55 5.54
C ASP A 425 12.67 16.83 5.21
N LEU A 426 12.75 15.52 4.91
CA LEU A 426 11.61 14.72 4.46
C LEU A 426 10.68 14.27 5.59
N THR A 427 11.21 14.09 6.79
CA THR A 427 10.47 13.42 7.87
C THR A 427 10.38 14.23 9.15
N GLU A 428 11.21 15.26 9.31
CA GLU A 428 11.33 16.03 10.56
C GLU A 428 11.44 17.54 10.31
N ASP A 429 11.01 18.01 9.13
CA ASP A 429 11.06 19.42 8.70
C ASP A 429 12.46 20.06 8.86
N GLY A 430 13.51 19.27 8.64
CA GLY A 430 14.90 19.65 8.83
C GLY A 430 15.42 20.62 7.77
N ILE A 431 15.65 21.88 8.14
CA ILE A 431 16.10 22.94 7.21
C ILE A 431 17.58 22.89 6.80
N ASN A 432 18.35 21.93 7.33
CA ASN A 432 19.81 21.83 7.14
C ASN A 432 20.29 20.41 6.86
N ASP A 433 19.41 19.49 6.45
CA ASP A 433 19.75 18.09 6.16
C ASP A 433 20.89 17.96 5.13
N ASP A 434 20.88 18.82 4.10
CA ASP A 434 21.94 18.88 3.09
C ASP A 434 23.13 19.79 3.46
N ASN A 435 23.00 20.58 4.52
CA ASN A 435 23.95 21.64 4.87
C ASN A 435 24.91 21.23 5.98
N LEU A 436 24.43 20.49 6.99
CA LEU A 436 25.19 20.02 8.15
C LEU A 436 25.26 18.50 8.17
N PHE A 437 26.38 17.95 8.65
CA PHE A 437 26.57 16.51 8.68
C PHE A 437 26.94 16.04 10.09
N LYS A 438 26.36 14.91 10.49
CA LYS A 438 26.66 14.28 11.78
C LYS A 438 28.15 14.00 11.95
N GLY A 439 28.73 14.49 13.04
CA GLY A 439 30.14 14.32 13.39
C GLY A 439 31.05 15.46 12.94
N ASP A 440 30.54 16.47 12.23
CA ASP A 440 31.30 17.68 11.95
C ASP A 440 31.64 18.42 13.25
N GLN A 441 32.92 18.79 13.43
CA GLN A 441 33.38 19.59 14.56
C GLN A 441 33.26 21.07 14.23
N ILE A 442 32.56 21.86 15.06
CA ILE A 442 32.34 23.29 14.83
C ILE A 442 33.44 24.06 15.53
N THR A 443 34.15 24.91 14.79
CA THR A 443 35.26 25.72 15.30
C THR A 443 34.95 27.20 15.33
N HIS A 444 34.21 27.71 14.33
CA HIS A 444 33.80 29.11 14.27
C HIS A 444 32.36 29.24 13.78
N VAL A 445 31.67 30.27 14.24
CA VAL A 445 30.34 30.68 13.78
C VAL A 445 30.40 32.14 13.35
N ASN A 446 30.06 32.44 12.10
CA ASN A 446 30.19 33.78 11.49
C ASN A 446 31.61 34.38 11.67
N GLY A 447 32.64 33.53 11.69
CA GLY A 447 34.04 33.93 11.89
C GLY A 447 34.44 34.19 13.35
N VAL A 448 33.53 34.02 14.31
CA VAL A 448 33.82 34.07 15.75
C VAL A 448 34.17 32.65 16.23
N GLU A 449 35.30 32.49 16.92
CA GLU A 449 35.72 31.21 17.48
C GLU A 449 34.73 30.72 18.54
N VAL A 450 34.43 29.42 18.53
CA VAL A 450 33.50 28.81 19.50
C VAL A 450 34.16 28.71 20.86
N GLU A 451 33.69 29.53 21.81
CA GLU A 451 34.13 29.50 23.20
C GLU A 451 33.07 28.88 24.10
N ILE A 452 33.33 27.65 24.57
CA ILE A 452 32.50 26.97 25.58
C ILE A 452 33.24 26.95 26.90
N THR A 453 32.55 27.36 27.95
CA THR A 453 33.06 27.34 29.32
C THR A 453 32.14 26.52 30.22
N ALA A 454 32.51 26.32 31.48
CA ALA A 454 31.61 25.70 32.47
C ALA A 454 30.32 26.50 32.68
N GLU A 455 30.27 27.78 32.28
CA GLU A 455 29.14 28.68 32.48
C GLU A 455 28.39 29.04 31.19
N ILE A 456 28.98 28.79 30.01
CA ILE A 456 28.40 29.14 28.70
C ILE A 456 28.33 27.87 27.85
N SER A 457 27.11 27.40 27.57
CA SER A 457 26.86 26.28 26.67
C SER A 457 27.00 26.72 25.19
N PHE A 458 27.02 25.75 24.27
CA PHE A 458 27.07 26.07 22.84
C PHE A 458 25.82 26.82 22.38
N GLU A 459 24.66 26.46 22.95
CA GLU A 459 23.38 27.09 22.71
C GLU A 459 23.40 28.55 23.17
N GLU A 460 23.93 28.84 24.37
CA GLU A 460 24.09 30.21 24.86
C GLU A 460 25.07 31.02 23.99
N PHE A 461 26.17 30.41 23.56
CA PHE A 461 27.10 31.03 22.63
C PHE A 461 26.41 31.40 21.30
N LEU A 462 25.67 30.47 20.69
CA LEU A 462 24.94 30.72 19.45
C LEU A 462 23.88 31.83 19.61
N ILE A 463 23.12 31.81 20.71
CA ILE A 463 22.11 32.83 21.01
C ILE A 463 22.76 34.21 21.20
N SER A 464 23.99 34.29 21.71
CA SER A 464 24.70 35.55 21.87
C SER A 464 25.20 36.17 20.56
N ILE A 465 25.37 35.36 19.51
CA ILE A 465 25.94 35.79 18.22
C ILE A 465 24.86 35.98 17.17
N VAL A 466 23.78 35.20 17.23
CA VAL A 466 22.65 35.29 16.32
C VAL A 466 21.71 36.38 16.84
N PRO A 467 21.56 37.51 16.13
CA PRO A 467 20.58 38.52 16.50
C PRO A 467 19.16 37.98 16.34
N GLU A 468 18.18 38.69 16.87
CA GLU A 468 16.77 38.37 16.60
C GLU A 468 16.51 38.44 15.09
N ILE A 469 15.91 37.38 14.55
CA ILE A 469 15.64 37.22 13.11
C ILE A 469 14.13 37.23 12.87
N GLU A 470 13.68 37.90 11.82
CA GLU A 470 12.25 37.95 11.42
C GLU A 470 11.94 37.02 10.24
N GLU A 471 12.96 36.61 9.48
CA GLU A 471 12.83 35.74 8.32
C GLU A 471 13.95 34.69 8.32
N MET A 472 13.87 33.69 7.44
CA MET A 472 14.94 32.71 7.27
C MET A 472 16.22 33.40 6.82
N THR A 473 17.31 33.15 7.55
CA THR A 473 18.63 33.75 7.31
C THR A 473 19.70 32.67 7.30
N GLN A 474 20.87 32.99 6.73
CA GLN A 474 22.02 32.08 6.68
C GLN A 474 23.16 32.57 7.55
N ILE A 475 23.71 31.67 8.34
CA ILE A 475 24.94 31.85 9.10
C ILE A 475 26.01 30.88 8.62
N THR A 476 27.27 31.22 8.80
CA THR A 476 28.39 30.39 8.34
C THR A 476 28.99 29.63 9.51
N PHE A 477 29.01 28.30 9.43
CA PHE A 477 29.77 27.45 10.35
C PHE A 477 31.08 27.04 9.70
N THR A 478 32.21 27.33 10.34
CA THR A 478 33.50 26.75 9.95
C THR A 478 33.68 25.44 10.70
N VAL A 479 33.65 24.33 9.96
CA VAL A 479 33.70 22.98 10.54
C VAL A 479 34.91 22.19 10.08
N ILE A 480 35.38 21.28 10.91
CA ILE A 480 36.32 20.22 10.54
C ILE A 480 35.49 18.94 10.34
N PRO A 481 35.31 18.47 9.08
CA PRO A 481 34.55 17.26 8.83
C PRO A 481 35.24 16.03 9.43
N LYS A 482 34.46 15.05 9.90
CA LYS A 482 34.96 13.85 10.58
C LYS A 482 36.09 13.09 9.84
N ASN A 483 36.12 13.16 8.51
CA ASN A 483 37.09 12.47 7.66
C ASN A 483 37.98 13.42 6.84
N ALA A 484 38.10 14.70 7.21
CA ALA A 484 38.87 15.69 6.46
C ALA A 484 39.82 16.49 7.39
N GLU A 485 41.03 16.75 6.90
CA GLU A 485 42.04 17.51 7.66
C GLU A 485 41.85 19.04 7.55
N ASN A 486 41.15 19.51 6.51
CA ASN A 486 40.98 20.94 6.26
C ASN A 486 39.60 21.44 6.71
N PRO A 487 39.52 22.62 7.36
CA PRO A 487 38.26 23.24 7.71
C PRO A 487 37.49 23.66 6.45
N VAL A 488 36.17 23.52 6.51
CA VAL A 488 35.23 23.89 5.44
C VAL A 488 34.17 24.81 6.01
N ASN A 489 33.81 25.85 5.25
CA ASN A 489 32.69 26.72 5.60
C ASN A 489 31.39 26.11 5.06
N ARG A 490 30.42 25.91 5.96
CA ARG A 490 29.07 25.45 5.63
C ARG A 490 28.09 26.59 5.86
N LEU A 491 27.21 26.81 4.90
CA LEU A 491 26.10 27.74 5.03
C LEU A 491 24.98 27.02 5.77
N VAL A 492 24.57 27.55 6.90
CA VAL A 492 23.57 26.97 7.79
C VAL A 492 22.37 27.89 7.83
N ASN A 493 21.21 27.36 7.46
CA ASN A 493 19.95 28.08 7.52
C ASN A 493 19.47 28.16 8.98
N ILE A 494 18.96 29.31 9.37
CA ILE A 494 18.21 29.50 10.62
C ILE A 494 16.91 30.22 10.29
N LYS A 495 15.83 29.93 11.01
CA LYS A 495 14.55 30.63 10.87
C LYS A 495 13.96 31.00 12.23
N PRO A 496 13.16 32.08 12.34
CA PRO A 496 12.45 32.37 13.57
C PRO A 496 11.55 31.20 13.97
N ILE A 497 11.39 30.99 15.28
CA ILE A 497 10.41 30.02 15.78
C ILE A 497 9.04 30.67 15.68
N GLU A 498 8.15 30.08 14.90
CA GLU A 498 6.75 30.51 14.87
C GLU A 498 6.12 30.28 16.24
N LYS A 499 5.66 31.35 16.88
CA LYS A 499 4.95 31.27 18.16
C LYS A 499 3.56 30.68 17.90
N SER A 500 3.34 29.49 18.46
CA SER A 500 2.13 28.64 18.50
C SER A 500 0.86 29.15 17.81
N TYR A 501 0.19 28.21 17.13
CA TYR A 501 -1.18 28.39 16.66
C TYR A 501 -2.14 28.76 17.80
N VAL A 502 -3.21 29.45 17.42
CA VAL A 502 -4.38 29.63 18.26
C VAL A 502 -4.84 28.29 18.83
N PHE A 503 -4.87 28.19 20.16
CA PHE A 503 -5.33 27.00 20.86
C PHE A 503 -6.79 27.14 21.25
N ILE A 504 -7.57 26.14 20.88
CA ILE A 504 -8.99 26.06 21.25
C ILE A 504 -9.32 24.88 22.14
N GLY A 505 -8.39 23.94 22.34
CA GLY A 505 -8.58 22.75 23.18
C GLY A 505 -9.67 21.82 22.65
N VAL A 506 -9.72 21.58 21.35
CA VAL A 506 -10.73 20.72 20.72
C VAL A 506 -10.07 19.68 19.81
N GLN A 507 -10.49 18.43 19.93
CA GLN A 507 -10.16 17.35 19.01
C GLN A 507 -11.35 17.07 18.10
N SER A 508 -11.09 16.91 16.80
CA SER A 508 -12.15 16.69 15.82
C SER A 508 -11.75 15.67 14.76
N ASN A 509 -12.75 15.02 14.17
CA ASN A 509 -12.61 14.10 13.05
C ASN A 509 -13.47 14.55 11.88
N SER A 510 -13.07 14.18 10.66
CA SER A 510 -13.89 14.42 9.46
C SER A 510 -15.25 13.72 9.58
N TYR A 511 -16.30 14.36 9.09
CA TYR A 511 -17.67 13.91 9.19
C TYR A 511 -18.46 14.26 7.94
N TRP A 512 -19.03 13.25 7.28
CA TRP A 512 -19.95 13.43 6.16
C TRP A 512 -21.39 13.58 6.65
N ILE A 513 -22.04 14.71 6.35
CA ILE A 513 -23.40 15.00 6.81
C ILE A 513 -24.42 14.17 6.02
N PRO A 514 -25.21 13.28 6.63
CA PRO A 514 -26.27 12.57 5.93
C PRO A 514 -27.41 13.52 5.49
N LYS A 515 -27.92 13.38 4.26
CA LYS A 515 -29.02 14.25 3.74
C LYS A 515 -30.42 13.68 3.92
N ASN A 516 -30.54 12.37 4.04
CA ASN A 516 -31.82 11.66 4.04
C ASN A 516 -31.79 10.42 4.94
N TRP A 517 -32.97 9.86 5.21
CA TRP A 517 -33.13 8.69 6.09
C TRP A 517 -32.22 7.51 5.70
N PHE A 518 -31.97 7.30 4.41
CA PHE A 518 -31.15 6.19 3.92
C PHE A 518 -29.67 6.44 4.20
N SER A 519 -29.17 7.64 3.93
CA SER A 519 -27.80 8.03 4.31
C SER A 519 -27.62 8.06 5.84
N SER A 520 -28.64 8.44 6.61
CA SER A 520 -28.58 8.41 8.08
C SER A 520 -28.51 6.98 8.61
N LEU A 521 -29.20 6.03 7.97
CA LEU A 521 -29.11 4.59 8.29
C LEU A 521 -27.70 4.03 8.03
N LEU A 522 -27.05 4.47 6.95
CA LEU A 522 -25.68 4.06 6.62
C LEU A 522 -24.62 4.72 7.52
N GLY A 523 -24.93 5.91 8.05
CA GLY A 523 -24.07 6.69 8.93
C GLY A 523 -22.94 7.42 8.18
N SER A 524 -22.35 8.43 8.82
CA SER A 524 -21.30 9.27 8.23
C SER A 524 -20.03 8.49 7.84
N GLY A 525 -19.75 7.38 8.53
CA GLY A 525 -18.60 6.51 8.23
C GLY A 525 -18.71 5.79 6.89
N PHE A 526 -19.93 5.56 6.37
CA PHE A 526 -20.11 4.84 5.11
C PHE A 526 -19.52 5.61 3.92
N ALA A 527 -19.68 6.94 3.87
CA ALA A 527 -19.07 7.75 2.83
C ALA A 527 -17.53 7.60 2.85
N ARG A 528 -16.91 7.70 4.03
CA ARG A 528 -15.47 7.48 4.19
C ARG A 528 -15.04 6.07 3.79
N TRP A 529 -15.85 5.06 4.12
CA TRP A 529 -15.60 3.67 3.71
C TRP A 529 -15.61 3.53 2.18
N VAL A 530 -16.61 4.08 1.48
CA VAL A 530 -16.66 4.04 0.00
C VAL A 530 -15.47 4.76 -0.62
N GLU A 531 -15.08 5.92 -0.08
CA GLU A 531 -13.91 6.68 -0.52
C GLU A 531 -12.62 5.84 -0.43
N LEU A 532 -12.39 5.20 0.72
CA LEU A 532 -11.25 4.32 0.95
C LEU A 532 -11.29 3.09 0.03
N GLU A 533 -12.46 2.47 -0.15
CA GLU A 533 -12.61 1.33 -1.07
C GLU A 533 -12.27 1.74 -2.50
N LEU A 534 -12.77 2.88 -3.01
CA LEU A 534 -12.44 3.39 -4.34
C LEU A 534 -10.94 3.60 -4.52
N PHE A 535 -10.27 4.14 -3.50
CA PHE A 535 -8.82 4.27 -3.49
C PHE A 535 -8.13 2.89 -3.59
N TYR A 536 -8.55 1.91 -2.81
CA TYR A 536 -7.97 0.56 -2.87
C TYR A 536 -8.27 -0.18 -4.17
N PHE A 537 -9.45 0.00 -4.76
CA PHE A 537 -9.77 -0.49 -6.11
C PHE A 537 -8.81 0.07 -7.16
N TYR A 538 -8.52 1.37 -7.07
CA TYR A 538 -7.52 2.01 -7.92
C TYR A 538 -6.13 1.41 -7.69
N MET A 539 -5.65 1.40 -6.43
CA MET A 539 -4.31 0.96 -6.09
C MET A 539 -4.08 -0.51 -6.47
N VAL A 540 -5.00 -1.40 -6.11
CA VAL A 540 -4.91 -2.83 -6.42
C VAL A 540 -5.05 -3.06 -7.92
N GLY A 541 -6.02 -2.44 -8.57
CA GLY A 541 -6.25 -2.59 -10.01
C GLY A 541 -5.04 -2.13 -10.83
N PHE A 542 -4.48 -0.97 -10.50
CA PHE A 542 -3.29 -0.42 -11.16
C PHE A 542 -2.06 -1.29 -10.91
N SER A 543 -1.83 -1.68 -9.66
CA SER A 543 -0.68 -2.52 -9.28
C SER A 543 -0.73 -3.88 -9.96
N LEU A 544 -1.89 -4.55 -9.98
CA LEU A 544 -2.07 -5.81 -10.68
C LEU A 544 -1.90 -5.65 -12.19
N ALA A 545 -2.41 -4.58 -12.79
CA ALA A 545 -2.23 -4.30 -14.21
C ALA A 545 -0.74 -4.07 -14.55
N LEU A 546 -0.05 -3.27 -13.75
CA LEU A 546 1.36 -2.98 -13.96
C LEU A 546 2.21 -4.24 -13.81
N PHE A 547 2.07 -4.94 -12.68
CA PHE A 547 2.85 -6.13 -12.35
C PHE A 547 2.59 -7.27 -13.34
N ASN A 548 1.33 -7.52 -13.75
CA ASN A 548 1.01 -8.55 -14.74
C ASN A 548 1.60 -8.28 -16.13
N MET A 549 1.86 -7.02 -16.49
CA MET A 549 2.42 -6.67 -17.80
C MET A 549 3.95 -6.70 -17.87
N VAL A 550 4.63 -6.78 -16.73
CA VAL A 550 6.07 -6.97 -16.72
C VAL A 550 6.39 -8.35 -17.30
N PRO A 551 7.33 -8.49 -18.27
CA PRO A 551 7.58 -9.74 -18.98
C PRO A 551 8.42 -10.71 -18.14
N MET A 552 7.89 -11.12 -16.99
CA MET A 552 8.52 -12.00 -16.02
C MET A 552 8.30 -13.48 -16.37
N ILE A 553 9.34 -14.32 -16.29
CA ILE A 553 9.22 -15.75 -16.65
C ILE A 553 8.68 -16.63 -15.51
N LEU A 554 8.86 -16.22 -14.25
CA LEU A 554 8.55 -17.02 -13.06
C LEU A 554 7.85 -16.18 -11.98
N PRO A 555 6.54 -16.40 -11.71
CA PRO A 555 5.58 -17.10 -12.57
C PRO A 555 5.38 -16.40 -13.93
N PRO A 556 5.00 -17.12 -15.00
CA PRO A 556 4.71 -16.50 -16.29
C PRO A 556 3.39 -15.74 -16.21
N LEU A 557 3.48 -14.40 -16.21
CA LEU A 557 2.33 -13.50 -16.24
C LEU A 557 1.91 -13.19 -17.68
N ASP A 558 0.77 -12.51 -17.83
CA ASP A 558 0.24 -12.07 -19.12
C ASP A 558 1.28 -11.30 -19.98
N GLY A 559 2.08 -10.44 -19.34
CA GLY A 559 3.15 -9.66 -19.97
C GLY A 559 4.23 -10.53 -20.63
N TYR A 560 4.56 -11.68 -20.04
CA TYR A 560 5.50 -12.62 -20.65
C TYR A 560 4.93 -13.25 -21.93
N LEU A 561 3.63 -13.58 -21.93
CA LEU A 561 2.94 -14.11 -23.11
C LEU A 561 2.82 -13.05 -24.22
N LEU A 562 2.49 -11.80 -23.86
CA LEU A 562 2.51 -10.66 -24.76
C LEU A 562 3.91 -10.49 -25.39
N PHE A 563 4.96 -10.44 -24.57
CA PHE A 563 6.34 -10.26 -25.06
C PHE A 563 6.77 -11.42 -25.97
N LYS A 564 6.46 -12.66 -25.59
CA LYS A 564 6.70 -13.85 -26.40
C LYS A 564 6.05 -13.73 -27.78
N GLU A 565 4.81 -13.26 -27.84
CA GLU A 565 4.10 -13.09 -29.10
C GLU A 565 4.68 -11.96 -29.95
N LEU A 566 5.10 -10.84 -29.34
CA LEU A 566 5.80 -9.74 -30.04
C LEU A 566 7.13 -10.21 -30.64
N VAL A 567 7.92 -10.99 -29.90
CA VAL A 567 9.15 -11.61 -30.41
C VAL A 567 8.85 -12.55 -31.58
N SER A 568 7.77 -13.34 -31.48
CA SER A 568 7.34 -14.22 -32.57
C SER A 568 6.93 -13.42 -33.82
N ALA A 569 6.21 -12.29 -33.64
CA ALA A 569 5.82 -11.37 -34.71
C ALA A 569 7.04 -10.78 -35.42
N ALA A 570 8.01 -10.26 -34.65
CA ALA A 570 9.19 -9.59 -35.19
C ALA A 570 10.12 -10.54 -35.93
N ILE A 571 10.30 -11.76 -35.43
CA ILE A 571 11.22 -12.75 -36.00
C ILE A 571 10.58 -13.53 -37.16
N GLY A 572 9.25 -13.73 -37.11
CA GLY A 572 8.49 -14.58 -38.03
C GLY A 572 8.78 -16.08 -37.87
N SER A 573 8.05 -16.93 -38.57
CA SER A 573 8.23 -18.40 -38.54
C SER A 573 8.76 -18.94 -39.86
N LYS A 574 9.56 -20.02 -39.82
CA LYS A 574 10.07 -20.68 -41.03
C LYS A 574 9.97 -22.20 -40.91
N TYR A 575 9.02 -22.77 -41.63
CA TYR A 575 8.70 -24.20 -41.62
C TYR A 575 9.18 -24.86 -42.90
N LYS A 576 10.45 -25.30 -42.92
CA LYS A 576 11.02 -26.02 -44.08
C LYS A 576 11.27 -27.50 -43.79
N ASN A 577 11.75 -27.82 -42.59
CA ASN A 577 12.18 -29.17 -42.27
C ASN A 577 11.07 -29.94 -41.56
N LYS A 578 10.86 -31.18 -42.00
CA LYS A 578 10.06 -32.18 -41.29
C LYS A 578 10.95 -32.89 -40.27
N LYS A 579 10.42 -33.14 -39.08
CA LYS A 579 11.09 -33.91 -38.03
C LYS A 579 10.15 -34.95 -37.46
N ARG A 580 10.71 -36.00 -36.87
CA ARG A 580 9.95 -37.04 -36.17
C ARG A 580 10.00 -36.83 -34.66
N LYS A 581 8.90 -37.15 -33.98
CA LYS A 581 8.80 -37.13 -32.52
C LYS A 581 7.92 -38.29 -32.07
N LYS A 582 8.35 -38.97 -31.01
CA LYS A 582 7.55 -40.01 -30.34
C LYS A 582 6.71 -39.37 -29.24
N ILE A 583 5.41 -39.63 -29.25
CA ILE A 583 4.43 -39.11 -28.29
C ILE A 583 3.83 -40.30 -27.56
N LYS A 584 3.85 -40.27 -26.23
CA LYS A 584 3.27 -41.32 -25.40
C LYS A 584 1.92 -40.90 -24.85
N PHE A 585 0.94 -41.80 -24.85
CA PHE A 585 -0.34 -41.61 -24.19
C PHE A 585 -0.91 -42.96 -23.73
N ALA A 586 -1.79 -42.96 -22.73
CA ALA A 586 -2.45 -44.15 -22.23
C ALA A 586 -3.87 -44.25 -22.80
N PHE A 587 -4.29 -45.47 -23.16
CA PHE A 587 -5.63 -45.75 -23.66
C PHE A 587 -6.64 -45.88 -22.53
N GLU A 588 -7.74 -45.15 -22.66
CA GLU A 588 -8.92 -45.19 -21.81
C GLU A 588 -10.12 -45.66 -22.64
N ARG A 589 -10.83 -46.67 -22.14
CA ARG A 589 -11.88 -47.37 -22.92
C ARG A 589 -13.05 -46.47 -23.33
N ASN A 590 -13.25 -45.37 -22.61
CA ASN A 590 -14.33 -44.40 -22.85
C ASN A 590 -13.88 -43.16 -23.62
N THR A 591 -12.61 -43.09 -24.02
CA THR A 591 -12.03 -41.93 -24.69
C THR A 591 -11.70 -42.29 -26.14
N ALA A 592 -12.52 -41.78 -27.07
CA ALA A 592 -12.31 -42.00 -28.50
C ALA A 592 -11.14 -41.17 -29.05
N ASN A 593 -10.91 -39.97 -28.50
CA ASN A 593 -10.06 -38.95 -29.09
C ASN A 593 -8.91 -38.56 -28.16
N TYR A 594 -7.67 -38.75 -28.62
CA TYR A 594 -6.45 -38.44 -27.88
C TYR A 594 -5.70 -37.30 -28.55
N ARG A 595 -5.65 -36.15 -27.89
CA ARG A 595 -4.94 -34.97 -28.41
C ARG A 595 -3.43 -35.12 -28.20
N LEU A 596 -2.65 -34.96 -29.26
CA LEU A 596 -1.21 -35.23 -29.27
C LEU A 596 -0.34 -34.09 -28.69
N MET A 597 -0.94 -32.94 -28.37
CA MET A 597 -0.27 -31.77 -27.75
C MET A 597 1.04 -31.34 -28.45
N THR A 598 1.18 -31.67 -29.74
CA THR A 598 2.28 -31.27 -30.62
C THR A 598 1.68 -30.58 -31.84
N TYR A 599 2.25 -29.46 -32.26
CA TYR A 599 1.72 -28.63 -33.35
C TYR A 599 2.28 -29.05 -34.71
N ASN A 600 1.51 -28.80 -35.77
CA ASN A 600 1.91 -28.96 -37.17
C ASN A 600 2.28 -30.41 -37.56
N ILE A 601 1.59 -31.41 -37.00
CA ILE A 601 1.81 -32.81 -37.38
C ILE A 601 1.25 -32.99 -38.79
N THR A 602 2.10 -33.43 -39.71
CA THR A 602 1.73 -33.70 -41.10
C THR A 602 1.26 -35.13 -41.29
N GLU A 603 1.79 -36.06 -40.50
CA GLU A 603 1.54 -37.49 -40.66
C GLU A 603 1.77 -38.24 -39.34
N ILE A 604 0.96 -39.27 -39.08
CA ILE A 604 1.23 -40.29 -38.05
C ILE A 604 1.95 -41.43 -38.76
N VAL A 605 3.25 -41.60 -38.49
CA VAL A 605 4.10 -42.58 -39.20
C VAL A 605 3.82 -44.01 -38.75
N ASN A 606 3.60 -44.20 -37.44
CA ASN A 606 3.11 -45.45 -36.88
C ASN A 606 2.59 -45.24 -35.45
N LEU A 607 1.71 -46.13 -35.03
CA LEU A 607 1.23 -46.24 -33.66
C LEU A 607 1.66 -47.60 -33.09
N LYS A 608 2.44 -47.59 -32.01
CA LYS A 608 2.94 -48.81 -31.36
C LYS A 608 2.29 -48.99 -30.00
N MET A 609 1.81 -50.19 -29.72
CA MET A 609 1.31 -50.60 -28.42
C MET A 609 2.48 -51.08 -27.55
N GLU A 610 2.72 -50.44 -26.40
CA GLU A 610 3.66 -50.95 -25.40
C GLU A 610 3.02 -52.14 -24.68
N LEU A 611 3.62 -53.32 -24.82
CA LEU A 611 3.23 -54.54 -24.12
C LEU A 611 3.90 -54.64 -22.74
N PRO A 612 3.35 -55.41 -21.78
CA PRO A 612 3.99 -55.66 -20.50
C PRO A 612 5.41 -56.23 -20.63
N SER A 613 6.27 -55.89 -19.66
CA SER A 613 7.74 -56.03 -19.66
C SER A 613 8.31 -57.26 -20.40
N GLY A 614 9.18 -57.01 -21.38
CA GLY A 614 10.00 -58.03 -22.07
C GLY A 614 9.57 -58.38 -23.49
N LYS A 615 8.51 -57.78 -24.03
CA LYS A 615 8.08 -57.93 -25.43
C LYS A 615 8.28 -56.64 -26.22
N ASP A 616 8.75 -56.75 -27.46
CA ASP A 616 8.88 -55.60 -28.36
C ASP A 616 7.51 -54.98 -28.66
N PRO A 617 7.43 -53.64 -28.79
CA PRO A 617 6.16 -52.96 -29.07
C PRO A 617 5.53 -53.45 -30.38
N GLU A 618 4.26 -53.85 -30.34
CA GLU A 618 3.54 -54.37 -31.50
C GLU A 618 2.93 -53.20 -32.30
N LEU A 619 3.01 -53.27 -33.63
CA LEU A 619 2.36 -52.31 -34.53
C LEU A 619 0.84 -52.52 -34.44
N PHE A 620 0.11 -51.44 -34.17
CA PHE A 620 -1.34 -51.48 -34.11
C PHE A 620 -1.90 -51.15 -35.50
N ASP A 621 -2.48 -52.14 -36.19
CA ASP A 621 -2.86 -52.06 -37.62
C ASP A 621 -4.01 -51.09 -37.93
N GLU A 622 -4.02 -50.63 -39.19
CA GLU A 622 -4.57 -49.37 -39.71
C GLU A 622 -6.10 -49.21 -39.93
N PRO A 623 -7.03 -50.13 -39.61
CA PRO A 623 -8.44 -49.74 -39.55
C PRO A 623 -8.89 -49.26 -38.16
N LEU A 624 -8.06 -49.34 -37.12
CA LEU A 624 -8.50 -49.12 -35.73
C LEU A 624 -8.31 -47.68 -35.19
N TYR A 625 -7.52 -46.85 -35.88
CA TYR A 625 -7.32 -45.45 -35.52
C TYR A 625 -7.17 -44.56 -36.75
N ARG A 626 -7.47 -43.27 -36.61
CA ARG A 626 -7.28 -42.25 -37.65
C ARG A 626 -6.69 -40.98 -37.06
N GLY A 627 -5.82 -40.32 -37.82
CA GLY A 627 -5.44 -38.93 -37.55
C GLY A 627 -6.59 -37.99 -37.88
N VAL A 628 -6.93 -37.10 -36.95
CA VAL A 628 -7.98 -36.11 -37.10
C VAL A 628 -7.40 -34.73 -36.88
N ASP A 629 -7.71 -33.82 -37.79
CA ASP A 629 -7.59 -32.37 -37.61
C ASP A 629 -8.88 -31.87 -36.96
N SER A 630 -8.91 -31.85 -35.64
CA SER A 630 -10.08 -31.47 -34.84
C SER A 630 -10.30 -29.96 -34.78
N ILE A 631 -9.30 -29.17 -35.18
CA ILE A 631 -9.30 -27.70 -35.11
C ILE A 631 -9.51 -27.08 -36.49
N GLU A 632 -9.37 -27.88 -37.55
CA GLU A 632 -9.42 -27.49 -38.96
C GLU A 632 -8.35 -26.43 -39.28
N ASP A 633 -7.09 -26.71 -38.91
CA ASP A 633 -5.93 -25.88 -39.21
C ASP A 633 -5.01 -26.45 -40.31
N GLY A 634 -5.39 -27.61 -40.87
CA GLY A 634 -4.67 -28.33 -41.91
C GLY A 634 -3.62 -29.32 -41.38
N TYR A 635 -3.53 -29.52 -40.06
CA TYR A 635 -2.59 -30.44 -39.43
C TYR A 635 -3.29 -31.42 -38.49
N ILE A 636 -2.73 -32.62 -38.36
CA ILE A 636 -3.25 -33.60 -37.41
C ILE A 636 -2.97 -33.11 -35.99
N ASP A 637 -3.96 -33.14 -35.12
CA ASP A 637 -3.76 -32.82 -33.70
C ASP A 637 -4.28 -33.93 -32.77
N THR A 638 -5.12 -34.82 -33.29
CA THR A 638 -5.81 -35.84 -32.52
C THR A 638 -5.70 -37.22 -33.18
N ILE A 639 -5.52 -38.26 -32.37
CA ILE A 639 -5.73 -39.66 -32.77
C ILE A 639 -7.13 -40.08 -32.32
N SER A 640 -7.96 -40.52 -33.25
CA SER A 640 -9.31 -40.99 -32.98
C SER A 640 -9.36 -42.52 -33.17
N PHE A 641 -9.74 -43.25 -32.13
CA PHE A 641 -9.93 -44.70 -32.16
C PHE A 641 -11.36 -45.05 -32.51
N ASP A 642 -11.54 -46.15 -33.24
CA ASP A 642 -12.85 -46.74 -33.49
C ASP A 642 -13.28 -47.58 -32.27
N LEU A 643 -14.13 -47.00 -31.43
CA LEU A 643 -14.69 -47.63 -30.24
C LEU A 643 -15.69 -48.75 -30.54
N GLU A 644 -16.18 -48.86 -31.77
CA GLU A 644 -17.12 -49.94 -32.18
C GLU A 644 -16.36 -51.20 -32.64
N SER A 645 -15.04 -51.13 -32.73
CA SER A 645 -14.21 -52.27 -33.12
C SER A 645 -14.20 -53.38 -32.05
N THR A 646 -14.26 -54.63 -32.50
CA THR A 646 -14.17 -55.82 -31.63
C THR A 646 -12.76 -56.09 -31.08
N LYS A 647 -11.78 -55.25 -31.45
CA LYS A 647 -10.35 -55.39 -31.12
C LYS A 647 -9.81 -54.18 -30.32
N LEU A 648 -10.57 -53.71 -29.33
CA LEU A 648 -10.09 -52.65 -28.45
C LEU A 648 -8.99 -53.16 -27.50
N PRO A 649 -7.93 -52.37 -27.27
CA PRO A 649 -6.86 -52.72 -26.34
C PRO A 649 -7.37 -52.68 -24.87
N PRO A 650 -6.68 -53.35 -23.94
CA PRO A 650 -6.96 -53.25 -22.50
C PRO A 650 -6.87 -51.81 -21.99
N GLU A 651 -7.62 -51.50 -20.94
CA GLU A 651 -7.54 -50.19 -20.27
C GLU A 651 -6.13 -49.92 -19.71
N ASN A 652 -5.69 -48.67 -19.77
CA ASN A 652 -4.33 -48.22 -19.41
C ASN A 652 -3.20 -48.80 -20.27
N THR A 653 -3.50 -49.33 -21.46
CA THR A 653 -2.47 -49.67 -22.44
C THR A 653 -1.70 -48.41 -22.86
N SER A 654 -0.38 -48.44 -22.78
CA SER A 654 0.47 -47.35 -23.24
C SER A 654 0.70 -47.44 -24.75
N PHE A 655 0.52 -46.32 -25.44
CA PHE A 655 0.76 -46.17 -26.88
C PHE A 655 1.89 -45.18 -27.12
N ILE A 656 2.72 -45.48 -28.12
CA ILE A 656 3.71 -44.56 -28.68
C ILE A 656 3.30 -44.22 -30.11
N ALA A 657 2.88 -42.99 -30.36
CA ALA A 657 2.69 -42.45 -31.70
C ALA A 657 4.03 -41.85 -32.19
N ASP A 658 4.59 -42.41 -33.27
CA ASP A 658 5.68 -41.77 -34.01
C ASP A 658 5.05 -40.82 -35.04
N VAL A 659 5.26 -39.52 -34.88
CA VAL A 659 4.63 -38.50 -35.71
C VAL A 659 5.66 -37.66 -36.44
N GLU A 660 5.35 -37.30 -37.69
CA GLU A 660 6.12 -36.34 -38.46
C GLU A 660 5.46 -34.95 -38.36
N TYR A 661 6.25 -33.93 -38.05
CA TYR A 661 5.77 -32.56 -37.89
C TYR A 661 6.70 -31.53 -38.52
N LEU A 662 6.14 -30.37 -38.89
CA LEU A 662 6.90 -29.22 -39.39
C LEU A 662 7.49 -28.42 -38.24
N GLU A 663 8.83 -28.41 -38.15
CA GLU A 663 9.56 -27.63 -37.15
C GLU A 663 9.70 -26.17 -37.61
N ASP A 664 9.48 -25.22 -36.69
CA ASP A 664 9.88 -23.83 -36.89
C ASP A 664 11.39 -23.71 -36.63
N GLU A 665 12.19 -23.53 -37.69
CA GLU A 665 13.65 -23.37 -37.58
C GLU A 665 14.05 -22.21 -36.66
N LYS A 666 13.19 -21.20 -36.54
CA LYS A 666 13.42 -20.01 -35.71
C LYS A 666 12.93 -20.18 -34.27
N ALA A 667 12.29 -21.30 -33.91
CA ALA A 667 11.75 -21.51 -32.56
C ALA A 667 12.82 -21.42 -31.47
N LYS A 668 14.02 -21.96 -31.72
CA LYS A 668 15.14 -21.88 -30.77
C LYS A 668 15.60 -20.44 -30.52
N LEU A 669 15.67 -19.63 -31.58
CA LEU A 669 16.06 -18.22 -31.49
C LEU A 669 15.01 -17.42 -30.71
N LYS A 670 13.72 -17.56 -31.06
CA LYS A 670 12.60 -16.93 -30.36
C LYS A 670 12.64 -17.29 -28.87
N LYS A 671 12.72 -18.58 -28.55
CA LYS A 671 12.79 -19.08 -27.16
C LYS A 671 13.98 -18.46 -26.41
N ARG A 672 15.16 -18.41 -27.03
CA ARG A 672 16.36 -17.83 -26.40
C ARG A 672 16.15 -16.36 -26.03
N ILE A 673 15.64 -15.54 -26.95
CA ILE A 673 15.38 -14.11 -26.71
C ILE A 673 14.34 -13.93 -25.61
N THR A 674 13.19 -14.62 -25.72
CA THR A 674 12.11 -14.52 -24.74
C THR A 674 12.56 -14.92 -23.33
N TYR A 675 13.35 -16.00 -23.21
CA TYR A 675 13.87 -16.46 -21.92
C TYR A 675 14.92 -15.51 -21.35
N SER A 676 15.86 -15.03 -22.17
CA SER A 676 16.92 -14.13 -21.70
C SER A 676 16.35 -12.83 -21.15
N VAL A 677 15.41 -12.20 -21.86
CA VAL A 677 14.74 -10.99 -21.38
C VAL A 677 13.89 -11.31 -20.15
N GLY A 678 13.13 -12.41 -20.17
CA GLY A 678 12.29 -12.81 -19.04
C GLY A 678 13.07 -13.04 -17.74
N ILE A 679 14.26 -13.66 -17.82
CA ILE A 679 15.14 -13.85 -16.67
C ILE A 679 15.70 -12.53 -16.16
N MET A 680 16.15 -11.64 -17.06
CA MET A 680 16.68 -10.33 -16.69
C MET A 680 15.63 -9.50 -15.94
N ILE A 681 14.40 -9.50 -16.43
CA ILE A 681 13.29 -8.76 -15.82
C ILE A 681 12.82 -9.41 -14.50
N SER A 682 12.78 -10.74 -14.42
CA SER A 682 12.59 -11.44 -13.14
C SER A 682 13.64 -11.04 -12.11
N ALA A 683 14.91 -10.99 -12.49
CA ALA A 683 15.99 -10.57 -11.60
C ALA A 683 15.83 -9.11 -11.15
N LEU A 684 15.44 -8.21 -12.06
CA LEU A 684 15.15 -6.81 -11.75
C LEU A 684 14.09 -6.69 -10.64
N ILE A 685 12.97 -7.39 -10.77
CA ILE A 685 11.89 -7.36 -9.75
C ILE A 685 12.36 -7.96 -8.42
N ILE A 686 13.02 -9.12 -8.45
CA ILE A 686 13.52 -9.76 -7.23
C ILE A 686 14.53 -8.86 -6.51
N MET A 687 15.41 -8.17 -7.25
CA MET A 687 16.32 -7.19 -6.69
C MET A 687 15.59 -6.03 -6.03
N ASN A 688 14.52 -5.49 -6.65
CA ASN A 688 13.71 -4.46 -6.00
C ASN A 688 13.17 -4.92 -4.64
N PHE A 689 12.60 -6.13 -4.55
CA PHE A 689 12.10 -6.66 -3.27
C PHE A 689 13.22 -6.84 -2.23
N ILE A 690 14.36 -7.43 -2.63
CA ILE A 690 15.48 -7.68 -1.73
C ILE A 690 16.08 -6.36 -1.22
N PHE A 691 16.37 -5.42 -2.12
CA PHE A 691 17.02 -4.16 -1.76
C PHE A 691 16.07 -3.19 -1.04
N SER A 692 14.76 -3.24 -1.31
CA SER A 692 13.77 -2.53 -0.50
C SER A 692 13.87 -2.97 0.97
N TYR A 693 13.92 -4.28 1.21
CA TYR A 693 14.08 -4.80 2.57
C TYR A 693 15.45 -4.48 3.19
N VAL A 694 16.53 -4.57 2.41
CA VAL A 694 17.90 -4.33 2.90
C VAL A 694 18.14 -2.87 3.25
N PHE A 695 17.72 -1.93 2.40
CA PHE A 695 18.03 -0.51 2.59
C PHE A 695 16.99 0.21 3.45
N VAL A 696 15.73 -0.20 3.38
CA VAL A 696 14.61 0.52 4.02
C VAL A 696 14.03 -0.25 5.20
N GLY A 697 14.33 -1.54 5.32
CA GLY A 697 13.84 -2.40 6.40
C GLY A 697 12.43 -2.94 6.15
N ASN A 698 11.82 -3.50 7.21
CA ASN A 698 10.45 -4.00 7.16
C ASN A 698 9.47 -2.84 7.38
N ILE A 699 9.11 -2.15 6.29
CA ILE A 699 7.99 -1.22 6.32
C ILE A 699 6.72 -2.05 6.26
N THR A 700 5.98 -2.10 7.36
CA THR A 700 4.59 -2.55 7.29
C THR A 700 3.84 -1.54 6.42
N PHE A 701 3.02 -2.03 5.49
CA PHE A 701 2.19 -1.23 4.60
C PHE A 701 1.20 -0.43 5.45
N TRP A 702 1.65 0.70 5.97
CA TRP A 702 0.83 1.74 6.56
C TRP A 702 0.66 2.78 5.46
N LEU A 703 -0.58 2.94 5.01
CA LEU A 703 -0.95 4.10 4.20
C LEU A 703 -1.04 5.33 5.09
#